data_AF-A0A0H4C9P6-F1
#
_entry.id   AF-A0A0H4C9P6-F1
#
_cell.length_a   1.000
_cell.length_b   1.000
_cell.length_c   1.000
_cell.angle_alpha   90.00
_cell.angle_beta   90.00
_cell.angle_gamma   90.00
#
_symmetry.space_group_name_H-M   'P 1'
#
loop_
_entity.id
_entity.type
_entity.pdbx_description
1 polymer ?
#
loop_
_entity_poly.entity_id
_entity_poly.type
_entity_poly.pdbx_seq_one_letter_code
_entity_poly.pdbx_strand_id
1 'polypeptide(L)'
;MAGALTAGLLCAAGLGGPALAAPARPPAAPAAPSPADGLARTPPMGFNNWNSTHCRAEFDESMVKGIADLFVQKGLKDAGYQYVNLDDCWALPERDANGRLVPDPVRFPHGIKAVADYVHAKGLKLGIYTSAGTKTCNSAGFPGALGHEYGDARQFAEWGVDYLKYDNCNNQGVDAKERYRTMRDALKATGRPIVYSICEWGENRPWEWAADVGHLWRTTGDISDSWSSMLSILKQNLPLAPYAGPGRWNDPDMLEVGNGGMTDTEYRSHFSLWSVMAAPLLIGTDLRKASRETYDILGNKEVIAVDQDPLGKQGVVVSSGGGRWVVAKEMKDGSRAVALFNESGTAQRIATSADAVGLPDAAGYTLRDLWQHRSYHSAGTIAATVPAHGTVLVRVSADPRWAAHPPAVELGLDGSPLLEAATPATLTSTVTDLGRTPARRVSVTLTGPAGWTVRATSATSAPSLPAGGTLRTGWRVTAPAGTPTGSYGLTLRTRYRSPSGTPVTSTLPLSASVVVPPPAGTSYLGDLPWLSATSGWGPVERDTSNGESAAGDGGPLTIGGTVYAKGLGVHALSDVSFYTGRACEKVTADVGVDDEKGSKGTVAFEIWADGTKAAATGVLTNALPAQPLTADVSGAEVVRLVVTDGADGVDSDHADWAEARLVC
;
A
#
# COMPACT_ATOMS: atom_id res chain seq x y z
N MET A 1 -6.24 79.87 -26.89
CA MET A 1 -5.05 79.19 -27.46
C MET A 1 -4.87 77.89 -26.69
N ALA A 2 -4.70 76.79 -27.43
CA ALA A 2 -4.73 75.43 -26.95
C ALA A 2 -3.51 75.07 -26.08
N GLY A 3 -3.73 74.32 -25.00
CA GLY A 3 -2.70 73.71 -24.17
C GLY A 3 -3.33 72.58 -23.36
N ALA A 4 -3.13 71.35 -23.82
CA ALA A 4 -3.75 70.14 -23.28
C ALA A 4 -3.21 69.78 -21.89
N LEU A 5 -4.10 69.43 -20.97
CA LEU A 5 -3.82 68.76 -19.71
C LEU A 5 -3.65 67.26 -19.99
N THR A 6 -2.46 66.72 -19.74
CA THR A 6 -2.23 65.28 -19.62
C THR A 6 -1.74 64.96 -18.22
N ALA A 7 -2.62 64.31 -17.45
CA ALA A 7 -2.30 63.65 -16.20
C ALA A 7 -1.42 62.42 -16.46
N GLY A 8 -0.33 62.30 -15.73
CA GLY A 8 0.56 61.14 -15.78
C GLY A 8 -0.07 59.93 -15.11
N LEU A 9 -0.36 58.89 -15.91
CA LEU A 9 -0.55 57.53 -15.40
C LEU A 9 0.83 56.93 -15.08
N LEU A 10 1.07 56.58 -13.82
CA LEU A 10 2.11 55.63 -13.44
C LEU A 10 1.67 54.23 -13.91
N CYS A 11 2.29 53.71 -14.97
CA CYS A 11 2.27 52.28 -15.27
C CYS A 11 3.30 51.58 -14.38
N ALA A 12 2.82 50.82 -13.39
CA ALA A 12 3.64 49.83 -12.70
C ALA A 12 3.93 48.68 -13.68
N ALA A 13 5.16 48.64 -14.20
CA ALA A 13 5.67 47.48 -14.91
C ALA A 13 5.94 46.35 -13.90
N GLY A 14 5.02 45.37 -13.86
CA GLY A 14 5.29 44.10 -13.19
C GLY A 14 6.36 43.34 -13.95
N LEU A 15 7.56 43.25 -13.37
CA LEU A 15 8.61 42.34 -13.82
C LEU A 15 8.11 40.90 -13.60
N GLY A 16 7.62 40.26 -14.66
CA GLY A 16 7.39 38.83 -14.69
C GLY A 16 8.72 38.10 -14.56
N GLY A 17 8.90 37.35 -13.48
CA GLY A 17 10.04 36.44 -13.32
C GLY A 17 10.06 35.40 -14.44
N PRO A 18 11.24 34.90 -14.85
CA PRO A 18 11.33 33.94 -15.94
C PRO A 18 10.59 32.66 -15.55
N ALA A 19 9.72 32.19 -16.45
CA ALA A 19 9.11 30.87 -16.32
C ALA A 19 10.25 29.83 -16.31
N LEU A 20 10.41 29.15 -15.19
CA LEU A 20 11.27 27.97 -15.10
C LEU A 20 10.69 26.92 -16.05
N ALA A 21 11.40 26.66 -17.14
CA ALA A 21 11.09 25.58 -18.06
C ALA A 21 11.08 24.26 -17.28
N ALA A 22 10.02 23.48 -17.45
CA ALA A 22 9.95 22.13 -16.91
C ALA A 22 11.15 21.32 -17.41
N PRO A 23 11.79 20.49 -16.57
CA PRO A 23 12.91 19.66 -17.01
C PRO A 23 12.45 18.73 -18.13
N ALA A 24 13.24 18.68 -19.21
CA ALA A 24 13.00 17.78 -20.32
C ALA A 24 13.00 16.33 -19.82
N ARG A 25 11.96 15.58 -20.17
CA ARG A 25 11.82 14.16 -19.84
C ARG A 25 12.97 13.38 -20.48
N PRO A 26 13.74 12.58 -19.73
CA PRO A 26 14.78 11.74 -20.33
C PRO A 26 14.16 10.79 -21.36
N PRO A 27 14.88 10.46 -22.46
CA PRO A 27 14.39 9.52 -23.45
C PRO A 27 14.10 8.18 -22.80
N ALA A 28 12.94 7.60 -23.13
CA ALA A 28 12.59 6.26 -22.66
C ALA A 28 13.65 5.26 -23.12
N ALA A 29 14.16 4.45 -22.19
CA ALA A 29 15.00 3.32 -22.53
C ALA A 29 14.24 2.42 -23.53
N PRO A 30 14.90 1.88 -24.58
CA PRO A 30 14.25 0.97 -25.50
C PRO A 30 13.73 -0.25 -24.73
N ALA A 31 12.45 -0.57 -24.93
CA ALA A 31 11.83 -1.73 -24.29
C ALA A 31 12.59 -3.00 -24.71
N ALA A 32 13.15 -3.72 -23.74
CA ALA A 32 13.78 -5.01 -23.98
C ALA A 32 12.74 -6.00 -24.58
N PRO A 33 13.13 -6.84 -25.56
CA PRO A 33 12.22 -7.81 -26.15
C PRO A 33 11.77 -8.84 -25.09
N SER A 34 10.47 -9.11 -25.00
CA SER A 34 9.86 -10.16 -24.16
C SER A 34 10.08 -11.55 -24.79
N PRO A 35 9.99 -12.66 -24.03
CA PRO A 35 10.03 -13.99 -24.61
C PRO A 35 8.87 -14.13 -25.61
N ALA A 36 9.19 -14.44 -26.87
CA ALA A 36 8.23 -14.45 -27.97
C ALA A 36 7.30 -15.69 -27.97
N ASP A 37 7.18 -16.40 -26.85
CA ASP A 37 6.47 -17.69 -26.73
C ASP A 37 4.95 -17.57 -26.50
N GLY A 38 4.47 -16.36 -26.18
CA GLY A 38 3.04 -16.10 -25.99
C GLY A 38 2.51 -16.37 -24.58
N LEU A 39 3.38 -16.67 -23.61
CA LEU A 39 3.00 -16.85 -22.22
C LEU A 39 2.90 -15.49 -21.49
N ALA A 40 2.20 -15.50 -20.34
CA ALA A 40 2.03 -14.35 -19.44
C ALA A 40 1.69 -13.03 -20.17
N ARG A 41 0.81 -13.05 -21.18
CA ARG A 41 0.38 -11.84 -21.92
C ARG A 41 -0.32 -10.80 -21.04
N THR A 42 -0.88 -11.26 -19.93
CA THR A 42 -1.30 -10.48 -18.76
C THR A 42 -0.59 -11.05 -17.52
N PRO A 43 -0.55 -10.32 -16.40
CA PRO A 43 0.08 -10.82 -15.18
C PRO A 43 -0.52 -12.18 -14.76
N PRO A 44 0.31 -13.17 -14.36
CA PRO A 44 -0.22 -14.45 -13.90
C PRO A 44 -1.16 -14.29 -12.70
N MET A 45 -2.27 -15.03 -12.69
CA MET A 45 -3.21 -15.09 -11.57
C MET A 45 -3.34 -16.51 -11.05
N GLY A 46 -3.26 -16.70 -9.74
CA GLY A 46 -3.27 -18.04 -9.17
C GLY A 46 -3.24 -18.06 -7.65
N PHE A 47 -2.67 -19.14 -7.12
CA PHE A 47 -2.46 -19.40 -5.71
C PHE A 47 -1.02 -19.89 -5.50
N ASN A 48 -0.44 -19.60 -4.35
CA ASN A 48 0.79 -20.21 -3.85
C ASN A 48 0.63 -20.47 -2.34
N ASN A 49 1.06 -21.64 -1.87
CA ASN A 49 0.84 -22.06 -0.48
C ASN A 49 1.76 -21.42 0.56
N TRP A 50 2.87 -20.79 0.16
CA TRP A 50 3.94 -20.40 1.08
C TRP A 50 3.45 -19.56 2.26
N ASN A 51 2.72 -18.47 2.00
CA ASN A 51 2.26 -17.55 3.04
C ASN A 51 1.27 -18.20 4.04
N SER A 52 0.55 -19.25 3.64
CA SER A 52 -0.48 -19.87 4.48
C SER A 52 -0.07 -21.17 5.15
N THR A 53 0.89 -21.91 4.60
CA THR A 53 1.31 -23.20 5.16
C THR A 53 2.81 -23.35 5.34
N HIS A 54 3.63 -22.58 4.64
CA HIS A 54 5.06 -22.85 4.50
C HIS A 54 5.31 -24.37 4.29
N CYS A 55 6.14 -24.98 5.13
CA CYS A 55 6.43 -26.41 5.14
C CYS A 55 5.64 -27.20 6.19
N ARG A 56 4.57 -26.63 6.77
CA ARG A 56 3.74 -27.34 7.76
C ARG A 56 3.03 -28.54 7.15
N ALA A 57 2.52 -29.43 7.99
CA ALA A 57 1.91 -30.69 7.57
C ALA A 57 0.67 -30.50 6.68
N GLU A 58 0.00 -29.35 6.76
CA GLU A 58 -1.15 -29.02 5.93
C GLU A 58 -0.80 -28.76 4.46
N PHE A 59 0.50 -28.64 4.10
CA PHE A 59 0.94 -28.60 2.72
C PHE A 59 1.09 -30.03 2.16
N ASP A 60 0.03 -30.52 1.54
CA ASP A 60 -0.06 -31.86 0.97
C ASP A 60 -0.95 -31.90 -0.29
N GLU A 61 -1.03 -33.07 -0.92
CA GLU A 61 -1.85 -33.32 -2.11
C GLU A 61 -3.33 -32.96 -1.89
N SER A 62 -3.88 -33.20 -0.70
CA SER A 62 -5.28 -32.92 -0.37
C SER A 62 -5.56 -31.43 -0.35
N MET A 63 -4.66 -30.65 0.25
CA MET A 63 -4.71 -29.20 0.27
C MET A 63 -4.72 -28.62 -1.13
N VAL A 64 -3.77 -29.03 -1.98
CA VAL A 64 -3.64 -28.52 -3.35
C VAL A 64 -4.89 -28.81 -4.18
N LYS A 65 -5.43 -30.04 -4.09
CA LYS A 65 -6.68 -30.41 -4.75
C LYS A 65 -7.87 -29.62 -4.21
N GLY A 66 -7.92 -29.38 -2.90
CA GLY A 66 -8.93 -28.56 -2.25
C GLY A 66 -8.93 -27.11 -2.73
N ILE A 67 -7.75 -26.51 -2.93
CA ILE A 67 -7.63 -25.16 -3.53
C ILE A 67 -8.13 -25.17 -4.98
N ALA A 68 -7.73 -26.15 -5.79
CA ALA A 68 -8.21 -26.29 -7.17
C ALA A 68 -9.75 -26.43 -7.24
N ASP A 69 -10.34 -27.17 -6.32
CA ASP A 69 -11.79 -27.29 -6.16
C ASP A 69 -12.43 -25.94 -5.80
N LEU A 70 -11.86 -25.22 -4.82
CA LEU A 70 -12.38 -23.92 -4.40
C LEU A 70 -12.29 -22.87 -5.50
N PHE A 71 -11.26 -22.90 -6.35
CA PHE A 71 -11.16 -22.02 -7.51
C PHE A 71 -12.38 -22.15 -8.42
N VAL A 72 -12.83 -23.37 -8.67
CA VAL A 72 -14.04 -23.63 -9.48
C VAL A 72 -15.30 -23.30 -8.69
N GLN A 73 -15.44 -23.82 -7.47
CA GLN A 73 -16.66 -23.71 -6.66
C GLN A 73 -16.99 -22.27 -6.25
N LYS A 74 -15.97 -21.44 -6.03
CA LYS A 74 -16.11 -20.03 -5.61
C LYS A 74 -16.04 -19.05 -6.78
N GLY A 75 -15.92 -19.54 -8.01
CA GLY A 75 -15.88 -18.71 -9.23
C GLY A 75 -14.59 -17.92 -9.42
N LEU A 76 -13.51 -18.23 -8.69
CA LEU A 76 -12.19 -17.59 -8.87
C LEU A 76 -11.56 -17.98 -10.21
N LYS A 77 -11.77 -19.21 -10.67
CA LYS A 77 -11.37 -19.61 -12.02
C LYS A 77 -11.98 -18.69 -13.08
N ASP A 78 -13.28 -18.42 -12.97
CA ASP A 78 -14.00 -17.53 -13.88
C ASP A 78 -13.65 -16.05 -13.70
N ALA A 79 -13.00 -15.70 -12.59
CA ALA A 79 -12.43 -14.38 -12.36
C ALA A 79 -11.03 -14.24 -12.99
N GLY A 80 -10.32 -15.35 -13.24
CA GLY A 80 -9.03 -15.37 -13.94
C GLY A 80 -7.94 -16.21 -13.25
N TYR A 81 -8.15 -16.63 -12.00
CA TYR A 81 -7.16 -17.42 -11.26
C TYR A 81 -7.03 -18.82 -11.85
N GLN A 82 -5.87 -19.13 -12.41
CA GLN A 82 -5.66 -20.35 -13.18
C GLN A 82 -4.49 -21.20 -12.69
N TYR A 83 -3.51 -20.62 -11.99
CA TYR A 83 -2.33 -21.35 -11.51
C TYR A 83 -2.52 -21.80 -10.06
N VAL A 84 -2.28 -23.06 -9.76
CA VAL A 84 -2.20 -23.62 -8.40
C VAL A 84 -0.75 -24.01 -8.16
N ASN A 85 0.02 -23.11 -7.54
CA ASN A 85 1.47 -23.26 -7.41
C ASN A 85 1.85 -23.95 -6.10
N LEU A 86 2.77 -24.89 -6.20
CA LEU A 86 3.47 -25.50 -5.09
C LEU A 86 4.74 -24.70 -4.80
N ASP A 87 4.95 -24.32 -3.54
CA ASP A 87 6.19 -23.69 -3.08
C ASP A 87 7.17 -24.73 -2.49
N ASP A 88 8.17 -24.31 -1.72
CA ASP A 88 9.20 -25.18 -1.13
C ASP A 88 8.62 -26.35 -0.30
N CYS A 89 9.46 -27.35 0.00
CA CYS A 89 9.15 -28.52 0.83
C CYS A 89 8.20 -29.57 0.21
N TRP A 90 8.07 -29.60 -1.13
CA TRP A 90 7.28 -30.63 -1.83
C TRP A 90 8.05 -31.94 -2.11
N ALA A 91 9.38 -31.88 -2.10
CA ALA A 91 10.27 -33.00 -2.42
C ALA A 91 10.92 -33.60 -1.16
N LEU A 92 11.59 -34.75 -1.29
CA LEU A 92 12.55 -35.23 -0.30
C LEU A 92 13.86 -34.43 -0.37
N PRO A 93 14.65 -34.36 0.73
CA PRO A 93 15.95 -33.67 0.75
C PRO A 93 17.02 -34.23 -0.18
N GLU A 94 16.83 -35.47 -0.65
CA GLU A 94 17.75 -36.19 -1.53
C GLU A 94 17.10 -36.50 -2.89
N ARG A 95 17.93 -36.44 -3.92
CA ARG A 95 17.60 -36.96 -5.26
C ARG A 95 17.71 -38.48 -5.26
N ASP A 96 17.02 -39.14 -6.17
CA ASP A 96 17.18 -40.58 -6.35
C ASP A 96 18.55 -40.95 -6.96
N ALA A 97 18.81 -42.25 -7.10
CA ALA A 97 20.05 -42.77 -7.68
C ALA A 97 20.32 -42.33 -9.14
N ASN A 98 19.30 -41.83 -9.84
CA ASN A 98 19.41 -41.29 -11.20
C ASN A 98 19.53 -39.75 -11.21
N GLY A 99 19.68 -39.12 -10.03
CA GLY A 99 19.77 -37.68 -9.88
C GLY A 99 18.43 -36.95 -10.03
N ARG A 100 17.29 -37.65 -9.98
CA ARG A 100 15.96 -37.05 -10.15
C ARG A 100 15.38 -36.56 -8.84
N LEU A 101 14.54 -35.52 -8.90
CA LEU A 101 13.77 -35.06 -7.75
C LEU A 101 12.71 -36.11 -7.37
N VAL A 102 12.54 -36.33 -6.07
CA VAL A 102 11.59 -37.29 -5.51
C VAL A 102 10.52 -36.51 -4.73
N PRO A 103 9.25 -36.50 -5.17
CA PRO A 103 8.16 -35.93 -4.38
C PRO A 103 8.07 -36.63 -3.02
N ASP A 104 7.83 -35.87 -1.94
CA ASP A 104 7.67 -36.46 -0.61
C ASP A 104 6.47 -37.44 -0.62
N PRO A 105 6.68 -38.75 -0.38
CA PRO A 105 5.62 -39.75 -0.49
C PRO A 105 4.56 -39.66 0.61
N VAL A 106 4.82 -38.93 1.70
CA VAL A 106 3.82 -38.65 2.75
C VAL A 106 2.90 -37.51 2.30
N ARG A 107 3.47 -36.43 1.74
CA ARG A 107 2.71 -35.25 1.28
C ARG A 107 2.01 -35.50 -0.05
N PHE A 108 2.70 -36.19 -0.97
CA PHE A 108 2.28 -36.44 -2.34
C PHE A 108 2.36 -37.94 -2.65
N PRO A 109 1.52 -38.77 -2.00
CA PRO A 109 1.56 -40.23 -2.14
C PRO A 109 1.35 -40.72 -3.57
N HIS A 110 0.72 -39.92 -4.44
CA HIS A 110 0.53 -40.24 -5.85
C HIS A 110 1.49 -39.49 -6.79
N GLY A 111 2.42 -38.72 -6.23
CA GLY A 111 3.40 -37.90 -6.95
C GLY A 111 2.81 -36.67 -7.64
N ILE A 112 3.69 -35.77 -8.08
CA ILE A 112 3.31 -34.47 -8.66
C ILE A 112 2.50 -34.61 -9.96
N LYS A 113 2.79 -35.62 -10.79
CA LYS A 113 2.02 -35.84 -12.02
C LYS A 113 0.54 -36.07 -11.73
N ALA A 114 0.19 -36.86 -10.72
CA ALA A 114 -1.21 -37.10 -10.37
C ALA A 114 -1.91 -35.82 -9.87
N VAL A 115 -1.18 -34.94 -9.18
CA VAL A 115 -1.67 -33.62 -8.78
C VAL A 115 -1.89 -32.73 -9.99
N ALA A 116 -0.93 -32.69 -10.92
CA ALA A 116 -1.05 -31.92 -12.17
C ALA A 116 -2.25 -32.38 -13.00
N ASP A 117 -2.40 -33.69 -13.22
CA ASP A 117 -3.52 -34.28 -13.95
C ASP A 117 -4.87 -33.90 -13.30
N TYR A 118 -4.95 -33.89 -11.96
CA TYR A 118 -6.15 -33.45 -11.24
C TYR A 118 -6.45 -31.97 -11.45
N VAL A 119 -5.45 -31.10 -11.31
CA VAL A 119 -5.57 -29.65 -11.51
C VAL A 119 -5.98 -29.33 -12.96
N HIS A 120 -5.38 -30.01 -13.94
CA HIS A 120 -5.73 -29.90 -15.36
C HIS A 120 -7.15 -30.37 -15.64
N ALA A 121 -7.64 -31.43 -14.98
CA ALA A 121 -9.03 -31.89 -15.12
C ALA A 121 -10.05 -30.84 -14.64
N LYS A 122 -9.65 -29.89 -13.80
CA LYS A 122 -10.46 -28.71 -13.41
C LYS A 122 -10.33 -27.55 -14.40
N GLY A 123 -9.53 -27.70 -15.44
CA GLY A 123 -9.17 -26.64 -16.40
C GLY A 123 -8.31 -25.54 -15.77
N LEU A 124 -7.50 -25.91 -14.79
CA LEU A 124 -6.49 -25.06 -14.14
C LEU A 124 -5.09 -25.53 -14.59
N LYS A 125 -4.06 -24.88 -14.05
CA LYS A 125 -2.64 -25.12 -14.34
C LYS A 125 -1.87 -25.34 -13.05
N LEU A 126 -0.85 -26.19 -13.06
CA LEU A 126 -0.04 -26.48 -11.88
C LEU A 126 1.31 -25.75 -11.96
N GLY A 127 1.70 -25.08 -10.89
CA GLY A 127 3.05 -24.55 -10.73
C GLY A 127 3.89 -25.35 -9.74
N ILE A 128 5.21 -25.28 -9.90
CA ILE A 128 6.18 -25.89 -8.99
C ILE A 128 7.28 -24.90 -8.62
N TYR A 129 8.06 -25.25 -7.61
CA TYR A 129 9.15 -24.45 -7.07
C TYR A 129 10.47 -25.22 -7.03
N THR A 130 11.57 -24.52 -7.29
CA THR A 130 12.94 -24.91 -6.91
C THR A 130 13.83 -23.66 -6.89
N SER A 131 15.12 -23.80 -6.64
CA SER A 131 16.09 -22.70 -6.54
C SER A 131 17.16 -22.77 -7.61
N ALA A 132 17.62 -21.60 -8.07
CA ALA A 132 18.85 -21.37 -8.82
C ALA A 132 20.09 -21.49 -7.92
N GLY A 133 20.15 -22.58 -7.16
CA GLY A 133 21.22 -22.92 -6.23
C GLY A 133 21.28 -24.42 -6.00
N THR A 134 22.21 -24.86 -5.15
CA THR A 134 22.38 -26.30 -4.84
C THR A 134 21.27 -26.83 -3.94
N LYS A 135 20.64 -25.96 -3.15
CA LYS A 135 19.53 -26.25 -2.24
C LYS A 135 18.48 -25.14 -2.31
N THR A 136 17.23 -25.47 -1.98
CA THR A 136 16.17 -24.47 -1.79
C THR A 136 16.41 -23.64 -0.53
N CYS A 137 15.56 -22.63 -0.27
CA CYS A 137 15.74 -21.72 0.86
C CYS A 137 15.52 -22.37 2.23
N ASN A 138 14.67 -23.39 2.32
CA ASN A 138 14.40 -24.04 3.60
C ASN A 138 15.65 -24.74 4.16
N SER A 139 15.90 -24.58 5.46
CA SER A 139 17.06 -25.15 6.16
C SER A 139 17.09 -26.68 6.20
N ALA A 140 15.97 -27.37 5.93
CA ALA A 140 15.94 -28.81 5.75
C ALA A 140 16.72 -29.26 4.49
N GLY A 141 17.02 -28.34 3.57
CA GLY A 141 17.94 -28.57 2.46
C GLY A 141 17.36 -29.43 1.34
N PHE A 142 16.23 -29.03 0.75
CA PHE A 142 15.71 -29.68 -0.45
C PHE A 142 16.57 -29.38 -1.67
N PRO A 143 16.68 -30.29 -2.66
CA PRO A 143 17.55 -30.08 -3.82
C PRO A 143 17.13 -28.85 -4.63
N GLY A 144 18.08 -27.94 -4.86
CA GLY A 144 17.97 -26.92 -5.90
C GLY A 144 18.40 -27.47 -7.26
N ALA A 145 18.25 -26.66 -8.32
CA ALA A 145 18.49 -27.11 -9.68
C ALA A 145 19.83 -26.66 -10.28
N LEU A 146 20.69 -25.95 -9.53
CA LEU A 146 22.01 -25.53 -10.04
C LEU A 146 22.84 -26.75 -10.44
N GLY A 147 23.20 -26.86 -11.73
CA GLY A 147 23.89 -28.01 -12.32
C GLY A 147 22.98 -29.19 -12.68
N HIS A 148 21.67 -29.09 -12.45
CA HIS A 148 20.66 -30.11 -12.73
C HIS A 148 19.52 -29.57 -13.63
N GLU A 149 19.65 -28.38 -14.19
CA GLU A 149 18.58 -27.59 -14.81
C GLU A 149 17.86 -28.36 -15.93
N TYR A 150 18.60 -28.99 -16.84
CA TYR A 150 18.03 -29.76 -17.95
C TYR A 150 17.32 -31.03 -17.48
N GLY A 151 17.82 -31.68 -16.43
CA GLY A 151 17.18 -32.86 -15.85
C GLY A 151 15.85 -32.49 -15.16
N ASP A 152 15.89 -31.44 -14.36
CA ASP A 152 14.75 -30.95 -13.59
C ASP A 152 13.67 -30.35 -14.50
N ALA A 153 14.04 -29.51 -15.46
CA ALA A 153 13.10 -28.96 -16.43
C ALA A 153 12.37 -30.07 -17.21
N ARG A 154 13.10 -31.11 -17.67
CA ARG A 154 12.48 -32.27 -18.32
C ARG A 154 11.53 -33.01 -17.39
N GLN A 155 11.91 -33.21 -16.13
CA GLN A 155 11.04 -33.85 -15.14
C GLN A 155 9.76 -33.04 -14.87
N PHE A 156 9.86 -31.71 -14.77
CA PHE A 156 8.69 -30.84 -14.63
C PHE A 156 7.77 -30.93 -15.85
N ALA A 157 8.33 -30.99 -17.05
CA ALA A 157 7.55 -31.18 -18.28
C ALA A 157 6.87 -32.55 -18.34
N GLU A 158 7.56 -33.63 -17.93
CA GLU A 158 7.02 -34.99 -17.81
C GLU A 158 5.85 -35.07 -16.81
N TRP A 159 5.91 -34.29 -15.73
CA TRP A 159 4.83 -34.20 -14.74
C TRP A 159 3.67 -33.30 -15.16
N GLY A 160 3.81 -32.52 -16.23
CA GLY A 160 2.77 -31.61 -16.69
C GLY A 160 2.74 -30.26 -15.96
N VAL A 161 3.86 -29.81 -15.39
CA VAL A 161 3.97 -28.48 -14.77
C VAL A 161 3.81 -27.39 -15.82
N ASP A 162 3.13 -26.29 -15.48
CA ASP A 162 2.84 -25.14 -16.36
C ASP A 162 3.49 -23.83 -15.91
N TYR A 163 4.05 -23.81 -14.69
CA TYR A 163 4.65 -22.65 -14.07
C TYR A 163 5.83 -23.07 -13.18
N LEU A 164 6.94 -22.34 -13.24
CA LEU A 164 8.09 -22.52 -12.35
C LEU A 164 8.37 -21.21 -11.61
N LYS A 165 8.29 -21.22 -10.27
CA LYS A 165 8.95 -20.23 -9.40
C LYS A 165 10.40 -20.69 -9.17
N TYR A 166 11.37 -19.83 -9.45
CA TYR A 166 12.79 -20.17 -9.40
C TYR A 166 13.59 -19.24 -8.51
N ASP A 167 13.88 -19.72 -7.30
CA ASP A 167 14.50 -18.98 -6.20
C ASP A 167 16.00 -18.71 -6.41
N ASN A 168 16.65 -18.05 -5.45
CA ASN A 168 18.05 -17.61 -5.52
C ASN A 168 18.91 -18.10 -4.33
N CYS A 169 18.35 -18.82 -3.36
CA CYS A 169 19.10 -19.38 -2.23
C CYS A 169 20.16 -20.41 -2.65
N ASN A 170 21.27 -20.47 -1.90
CA ASN A 170 22.39 -21.41 -2.12
C ASN A 170 23.00 -21.35 -3.53
N ASN A 171 23.04 -20.17 -4.14
CA ASN A 171 23.52 -19.93 -5.51
C ASN A 171 25.04 -20.10 -5.74
N GLN A 172 25.82 -20.38 -4.69
CA GLN A 172 27.27 -20.59 -4.74
C GLN A 172 28.09 -19.41 -5.28
N GLY A 173 27.51 -18.20 -5.31
CA GLY A 173 28.16 -17.02 -5.90
C GLY A 173 28.26 -17.05 -7.42
N VAL A 174 27.56 -17.97 -8.09
CA VAL A 174 27.48 -18.01 -9.56
C VAL A 174 26.61 -16.84 -10.05
N ASP A 175 27.02 -16.22 -11.16
CA ASP A 175 26.32 -15.07 -11.75
C ASP A 175 24.82 -15.32 -11.96
N ALA A 176 23.99 -14.35 -11.58
CA ALA A 176 22.54 -14.49 -11.68
C ALA A 176 22.07 -14.68 -13.12
N LYS A 177 22.60 -13.88 -14.06
CA LYS A 177 22.18 -13.95 -15.47
C LYS A 177 22.53 -15.31 -16.06
N GLU A 178 23.69 -15.86 -15.72
CA GLU A 178 24.10 -17.21 -16.11
C GLU A 178 23.09 -18.26 -15.60
N ARG A 179 22.85 -18.31 -14.28
CA ARG A 179 21.95 -19.31 -13.67
C ARG A 179 20.53 -19.26 -14.24
N TYR A 180 19.94 -18.07 -14.31
CA TYR A 180 18.58 -17.90 -14.81
C TYR A 180 18.46 -18.17 -16.32
N ARG A 181 19.48 -17.86 -17.14
CA ARG A 181 19.50 -18.23 -18.56
C ARG A 181 19.63 -19.73 -18.78
N THR A 182 20.43 -20.42 -17.97
CA THR A 182 20.58 -21.88 -18.06
C THR A 182 19.24 -22.59 -17.83
N MET A 183 18.49 -22.20 -16.80
CA MET A 183 17.16 -22.75 -16.56
C MET A 183 16.14 -22.34 -17.64
N ARG A 184 16.17 -21.10 -18.15
CA ARG A 184 15.37 -20.72 -19.33
C ARG A 184 15.61 -21.67 -20.51
N ASP A 185 16.86 -21.91 -20.86
CA ASP A 185 17.22 -22.75 -22.01
C ASP A 185 16.82 -24.20 -21.77
N ALA A 186 16.98 -24.70 -20.54
CA ALA A 186 16.50 -26.00 -20.11
C ALA A 186 14.98 -26.15 -20.26
N LEU A 187 14.19 -25.18 -19.78
CA LEU A 187 12.72 -25.15 -19.95
C LEU A 187 12.33 -25.15 -21.43
N LYS A 188 12.99 -24.31 -22.24
CA LYS A 188 12.73 -24.22 -23.67
C LYS A 188 13.02 -25.52 -24.41
N ALA A 189 14.08 -26.24 -24.01
CA ALA A 189 14.46 -27.53 -24.58
C ALA A 189 13.43 -28.64 -24.33
N THR A 190 12.55 -28.49 -23.32
CA THR A 190 11.48 -29.47 -23.07
C THR A 190 10.36 -29.42 -24.13
N GLY A 191 10.20 -28.29 -24.82
CA GLY A 191 9.08 -28.04 -25.73
C GLY A 191 7.73 -27.83 -25.04
N ARG A 192 7.63 -27.94 -23.71
CA ARG A 192 6.42 -27.63 -22.95
C ARG A 192 6.38 -26.14 -22.59
N PRO A 193 5.27 -25.42 -22.84
CA PRO A 193 5.13 -24.04 -22.38
C PRO A 193 5.03 -23.98 -20.85
N ILE A 194 6.03 -23.38 -20.19
CA ILE A 194 6.11 -23.22 -18.74
C ILE A 194 6.36 -21.73 -18.44
N VAL A 195 5.46 -21.10 -17.69
CA VAL A 195 5.68 -19.72 -17.21
C VAL A 195 6.87 -19.71 -16.27
N TYR A 196 7.83 -18.84 -16.53
CA TYR A 196 9.08 -18.79 -15.78
C TYR A 196 9.13 -17.54 -14.90
N SER A 197 8.99 -17.74 -13.58
CA SER A 197 8.98 -16.71 -12.54
C SER A 197 10.32 -16.70 -11.81
N ILE A 198 11.04 -15.59 -11.97
CA ILE A 198 12.37 -15.36 -11.40
C ILE A 198 12.20 -14.81 -9.98
N CYS A 199 12.81 -15.46 -8.99
CA CYS A 199 12.74 -15.07 -7.59
C CYS A 199 14.15 -14.81 -7.04
N GLU A 200 14.74 -13.68 -7.43
CA GLU A 200 16.05 -13.19 -6.96
C GLU A 200 15.97 -11.91 -6.12
N TRP A 201 14.76 -11.53 -5.71
CA TRP A 201 14.46 -10.47 -4.75
C TRP A 201 14.87 -9.05 -5.16
N GLY A 202 15.21 -8.83 -6.42
CA GLY A 202 15.65 -7.52 -6.93
C GLY A 202 17.16 -7.29 -6.78
N GLU A 203 17.91 -8.24 -6.20
CA GLU A 203 19.34 -8.12 -5.87
C GLU A 203 20.19 -7.70 -7.06
N ASN A 204 19.89 -8.24 -8.25
CA ASN A 204 20.68 -7.97 -9.46
C ASN A 204 19.89 -7.14 -10.48
N ARG A 205 18.89 -6.39 -10.02
CA ARG A 205 18.07 -5.48 -10.83
C ARG A 205 17.45 -6.20 -12.03
N PRO A 206 16.66 -7.28 -11.81
CA PRO A 206 16.15 -8.17 -12.86
C PRO A 206 15.32 -7.45 -13.92
N TRP A 207 14.68 -6.34 -13.58
CA TRP A 207 13.98 -5.49 -14.54
C TRP A 207 14.87 -4.98 -15.70
N GLU A 208 16.19 -4.94 -15.55
CA GLU A 208 17.11 -4.50 -16.61
C GLU A 208 17.57 -5.62 -17.56
N TRP A 209 17.39 -6.89 -17.19
CA TRP A 209 17.99 -8.00 -17.94
C TRP A 209 17.12 -9.25 -18.06
N ALA A 210 16.10 -9.42 -17.24
CA ALA A 210 15.30 -10.64 -17.18
C ALA A 210 14.20 -10.71 -18.25
N ALA A 211 13.97 -9.63 -19.00
CA ALA A 211 12.92 -9.53 -20.01
C ALA A 211 13.09 -10.55 -21.16
N ASP A 212 14.30 -10.98 -21.52
CA ASP A 212 14.55 -12.03 -22.49
C ASP A 212 14.79 -13.41 -21.84
N VAL A 213 14.58 -13.50 -20.53
CA VAL A 213 14.86 -14.68 -19.70
C VAL A 213 13.59 -15.29 -19.15
N GLY A 214 12.85 -14.54 -18.33
CA GLY A 214 11.64 -14.97 -17.66
C GLY A 214 10.43 -14.14 -18.06
N HIS A 215 9.29 -14.49 -17.47
CA HIS A 215 8.00 -13.86 -17.72
C HIS A 215 7.61 -12.86 -16.64
N LEU A 216 8.23 -12.99 -15.47
CA LEU A 216 8.08 -12.12 -14.32
C LEU A 216 9.27 -12.30 -13.38
N TRP A 217 9.55 -11.28 -12.58
CA TRP A 217 10.67 -11.27 -11.65
C TRP A 217 10.32 -10.56 -10.35
N ARG A 218 10.63 -11.19 -9.23
CA ARG A 218 10.53 -10.58 -7.90
C ARG A 218 11.40 -9.33 -7.84
N THR A 219 10.85 -8.23 -7.35
CA THR A 219 11.54 -6.92 -7.32
C THR A 219 12.05 -6.53 -5.94
N THR A 220 11.67 -7.28 -4.91
CA THR A 220 11.97 -7.01 -3.50
C THR A 220 12.18 -8.32 -2.74
N GLY A 221 12.64 -8.21 -1.49
CA GLY A 221 12.48 -9.27 -0.48
C GLY A 221 11.01 -9.67 -0.27
N ASP A 222 10.82 -10.72 0.53
CA ASP A 222 9.49 -11.33 0.73
C ASP A 222 8.52 -10.38 1.45
N ILE A 223 7.27 -10.41 1.01
CA ILE A 223 6.17 -9.77 1.73
C ILE A 223 5.90 -10.54 3.03
N SER A 224 5.41 -9.81 4.02
CA SER A 224 4.78 -10.37 5.21
C SER A 224 3.38 -9.78 5.35
N ASP A 225 2.49 -10.50 6.03
CA ASP A 225 1.13 -10.04 6.33
C ASP A 225 1.12 -8.91 7.38
N SER A 226 1.62 -7.75 6.98
CA SER A 226 1.68 -6.52 7.75
C SER A 226 1.59 -5.30 6.83
N TRP A 227 0.98 -4.23 7.34
CA TRP A 227 0.81 -2.99 6.59
C TRP A 227 2.14 -2.37 6.15
N SER A 228 3.14 -2.37 7.04
CA SER A 228 4.47 -1.79 6.79
C SER A 228 5.22 -2.52 5.68
N SER A 229 5.18 -3.86 5.67
CA SER A 229 5.80 -4.67 4.62
C SER A 229 5.16 -4.40 3.25
N MET A 230 3.83 -4.44 3.19
CA MET A 230 3.07 -4.14 1.97
C MET A 230 3.40 -2.75 1.41
N LEU A 231 3.45 -1.72 2.27
CA LEU A 231 3.82 -0.37 1.87
C LEU A 231 5.25 -0.25 1.37
N SER A 232 6.21 -0.90 2.04
CA SER A 232 7.62 -0.88 1.63
C SER A 232 7.78 -1.46 0.23
N ILE A 233 7.15 -2.61 -0.02
CA ILE A 233 7.19 -3.29 -1.32
C ILE A 233 6.52 -2.45 -2.42
N LEU A 234 5.35 -1.87 -2.12
CA LEU A 234 4.65 -0.96 -3.02
C LEU A 234 5.58 0.18 -3.50
N LYS A 235 6.25 0.85 -2.56
CA LYS A 235 7.11 2.00 -2.85
C LYS A 235 8.35 1.63 -3.67
N GLN A 236 8.90 0.44 -3.45
CA GLN A 236 10.03 -0.09 -4.22
C GLN A 236 9.61 -0.49 -5.65
N ASN A 237 8.40 -1.05 -5.82
CA ASN A 237 7.94 -1.57 -7.10
C ASN A 237 7.35 -0.49 -8.03
N LEU A 238 6.69 0.54 -7.50
CA LEU A 238 6.05 1.60 -8.29
C LEU A 238 6.99 2.29 -9.31
N PRO A 239 8.24 2.66 -8.97
CA PRO A 239 9.19 3.26 -9.92
C PRO A 239 9.56 2.35 -11.11
N LEU A 240 9.33 1.04 -11.01
CA LEU A 240 9.72 0.06 -12.03
C LEU A 240 8.71 -0.07 -13.18
N ALA A 241 7.66 0.75 -13.20
CA ALA A 241 6.62 0.77 -14.22
C ALA A 241 7.13 0.73 -15.69
N PRO A 242 8.24 1.40 -16.08
CA PRO A 242 8.75 1.35 -17.45
C PRO A 242 9.20 -0.04 -17.94
N TYR A 243 9.49 -0.97 -17.02
CA TYR A 243 10.03 -2.29 -17.35
C TYR A 243 8.94 -3.36 -17.52
N ALA A 244 7.76 -3.15 -16.93
CA ALA A 244 6.63 -4.07 -17.04
C ALA A 244 5.91 -3.97 -18.40
N GLY A 245 5.38 -5.09 -18.86
CA GLY A 245 4.61 -5.18 -20.11
C GLY A 245 4.16 -6.60 -20.42
N PRO A 246 3.36 -6.81 -21.48
CA PRO A 246 2.95 -8.15 -21.89
C PRO A 246 4.12 -9.13 -22.00
N GLY A 247 4.05 -10.23 -21.25
CA GLY A 247 5.09 -11.27 -21.17
C GLY A 247 6.27 -10.97 -20.25
N ARG A 248 6.24 -9.87 -19.48
CA ARG A 248 7.33 -9.44 -18.59
C ARG A 248 6.80 -8.57 -17.45
N TRP A 249 6.69 -9.11 -16.24
CA TRP A 249 6.03 -8.40 -15.13
C TRP A 249 6.97 -8.19 -13.94
N ASN A 250 6.92 -6.99 -13.36
CA ASN A 250 7.46 -6.79 -12.04
C ASN A 250 6.58 -7.54 -11.03
N ASP A 251 7.19 -8.33 -10.16
CA ASP A 251 6.52 -9.14 -9.16
C ASP A 251 6.80 -8.57 -7.75
N PRO A 252 5.88 -7.77 -7.19
CA PRO A 252 5.93 -7.31 -5.80
C PRO A 252 5.47 -8.39 -4.80
N ASP A 253 5.63 -9.67 -5.14
CA ASP A 253 5.29 -10.82 -4.31
C ASP A 253 3.78 -11.10 -4.17
N MET A 254 3.49 -12.23 -3.51
CA MET A 254 2.16 -12.81 -3.34
C MET A 254 1.19 -11.91 -2.55
N LEU A 255 -0.10 -12.16 -2.72
CA LEU A 255 -1.17 -11.48 -2.00
C LEU A 255 -1.33 -12.05 -0.58
N GLU A 256 -1.32 -11.17 0.42
CA GLU A 256 -1.60 -11.52 1.83
C GLU A 256 -3.08 -11.48 2.21
N VAL A 257 -3.96 -11.20 1.24
CA VAL A 257 -5.40 -10.97 1.42
C VAL A 257 -6.09 -12.12 2.16
N GLY A 258 -6.35 -11.92 3.45
CA GLY A 258 -7.09 -12.84 4.32
C GLY A 258 -6.23 -13.66 5.29
N ASN A 259 -4.94 -13.36 5.46
CA ASN A 259 -4.04 -14.10 6.35
C ASN A 259 -4.12 -13.69 7.83
N GLY A 260 -4.69 -12.52 8.12
CA GLY A 260 -5.12 -12.06 9.46
C GLY A 260 -4.31 -10.92 10.09
N GLY A 261 -3.18 -10.54 9.51
CA GLY A 261 -2.27 -9.49 9.99
C GLY A 261 -2.63 -8.08 9.54
N MET A 262 -3.45 -7.94 8.49
CA MET A 262 -4.07 -6.68 8.08
C MET A 262 -5.61 -6.71 8.20
N THR A 263 -6.21 -5.52 8.20
CA THR A 263 -7.66 -5.29 8.15
C THR A 263 -8.21 -5.46 6.72
N ASP A 264 -9.52 -5.66 6.59
CA ASP A 264 -10.17 -5.73 5.26
C ASP A 264 -9.96 -4.45 4.42
N THR A 265 -9.82 -3.29 5.07
CA THR A 265 -9.54 -2.02 4.37
C THR A 265 -8.14 -2.04 3.78
N GLU A 266 -7.16 -2.51 4.55
CA GLU A 266 -5.77 -2.66 4.12
C GLU A 266 -5.63 -3.72 3.03
N TYR A 267 -6.29 -4.88 3.16
CA TYR A 267 -6.31 -5.90 2.10
C TYR A 267 -6.95 -5.40 0.81
N ARG A 268 -8.03 -4.62 0.90
CA ARG A 268 -8.65 -4.00 -0.26
C ARG A 268 -7.70 -3.01 -0.93
N SER A 269 -6.93 -2.24 -0.16
CA SER A 269 -5.87 -1.37 -0.67
C SER A 269 -4.77 -2.16 -1.34
N HIS A 270 -4.22 -3.18 -0.67
CA HIS A 270 -3.21 -4.08 -1.20
C HIS A 270 -3.62 -4.69 -2.55
N PHE A 271 -4.82 -5.29 -2.64
CA PHE A 271 -5.33 -5.87 -3.88
C PHE A 271 -5.52 -4.82 -5.00
N SER A 272 -6.02 -3.63 -4.65
CA SER A 272 -6.19 -2.52 -5.60
C SER A 272 -4.86 -2.04 -6.16
N LEU A 273 -3.84 -1.92 -5.30
CA LEU A 273 -2.52 -1.41 -5.66
C LEU A 273 -1.75 -2.42 -6.50
N TRP A 274 -1.78 -3.72 -6.15
CA TRP A 274 -1.21 -4.79 -6.98
C TRP A 274 -1.85 -4.79 -8.38
N SER A 275 -3.17 -4.63 -8.45
CA SER A 275 -3.90 -4.59 -9.71
C SER A 275 -3.53 -3.38 -10.59
N VAL A 276 -3.41 -2.20 -9.98
CA VAL A 276 -2.95 -0.99 -10.70
C VAL A 276 -1.49 -1.12 -11.11
N MET A 277 -0.66 -1.86 -10.36
CA MET A 277 0.72 -2.14 -10.73
C MET A 277 0.87 -3.18 -11.86
N ALA A 278 -0.22 -3.84 -12.28
CA ALA A 278 -0.13 -5.01 -13.18
C ALA A 278 0.79 -6.11 -12.59
N ALA A 279 0.66 -6.34 -11.28
CA ALA A 279 1.41 -7.35 -10.56
C ALA A 279 0.79 -8.74 -10.74
N PRO A 280 1.56 -9.84 -10.63
CA PRO A 280 0.97 -11.16 -10.48
C PRO A 280 -0.01 -11.19 -9.29
N LEU A 281 -1.22 -11.71 -9.52
CA LEU A 281 -2.22 -11.86 -8.46
C LEU A 281 -2.22 -13.31 -7.96
N LEU A 282 -1.21 -13.65 -7.18
CA LEU A 282 -1.04 -14.96 -6.55
C LEU A 282 -1.60 -14.94 -5.13
N ILE A 283 -2.71 -15.61 -4.89
CA ILE A 283 -3.33 -15.75 -3.56
C ILE A 283 -2.39 -16.51 -2.63
N GLY A 284 -2.00 -15.90 -1.50
CA GLY A 284 -1.18 -16.53 -0.45
C GLY A 284 -1.99 -17.19 0.67
N THR A 285 -3.31 -17.03 0.69
CA THR A 285 -4.19 -17.45 1.79
C THR A 285 -4.76 -18.86 1.63
N ASP A 286 -4.88 -19.59 2.74
CA ASP A 286 -5.57 -20.88 2.78
C ASP A 286 -7.09 -20.68 2.59
N LEU A 287 -7.54 -20.75 1.34
CA LEU A 287 -8.93 -20.54 0.95
C LEU A 287 -9.92 -21.49 1.63
N ARG A 288 -9.46 -22.63 2.16
CA ARG A 288 -10.31 -23.56 2.93
C ARG A 288 -10.80 -22.93 4.24
N LYS A 289 -10.12 -21.88 4.72
CA LYS A 289 -10.40 -21.16 5.97
C LYS A 289 -10.76 -19.69 5.74
N ALA A 290 -10.76 -19.22 4.49
CA ALA A 290 -10.97 -17.81 4.15
C ALA A 290 -12.39 -17.32 4.50
N SER A 291 -12.47 -16.06 4.94
CA SER A 291 -13.73 -15.37 5.23
C SER A 291 -14.49 -15.03 3.95
N ARG A 292 -15.77 -14.63 4.08
CA ARG A 292 -16.54 -14.12 2.94
C ARG A 292 -15.90 -12.85 2.37
N GLU A 293 -15.45 -11.96 3.24
CA GLU A 293 -14.81 -10.69 2.90
C GLU A 293 -13.55 -10.93 2.07
N THR A 294 -12.76 -11.96 2.41
CA THR A 294 -11.61 -12.40 1.61
C THR A 294 -12.02 -12.78 0.18
N TYR A 295 -13.08 -13.58 0.03
CA TYR A 295 -13.60 -13.95 -1.30
C TYR A 295 -14.19 -12.76 -2.06
N ASP A 296 -14.84 -11.81 -1.38
CA ASP A 296 -15.39 -10.61 -1.98
C ASP A 296 -14.25 -9.70 -2.53
N ILE A 297 -13.12 -9.61 -1.83
CA ILE A 297 -11.91 -8.90 -2.31
C ILE A 297 -11.30 -9.62 -3.51
N LEU A 298 -10.94 -10.90 -3.34
CA LEU A 298 -10.24 -11.68 -4.36
C LEU A 298 -11.09 -11.90 -5.62
N GLY A 299 -12.41 -11.96 -5.49
CA GLY A 299 -13.36 -12.20 -6.58
C GLY A 299 -13.81 -10.95 -7.34
N ASN A 300 -13.34 -9.75 -6.99
CA ASN A 300 -13.79 -8.52 -7.65
C ASN A 300 -13.30 -8.42 -9.09
N LYS A 301 -14.16 -8.83 -10.04
CA LYS A 301 -13.88 -8.85 -11.48
C LYS A 301 -13.58 -7.47 -12.09
N GLU A 302 -14.08 -6.38 -11.51
CA GLU A 302 -13.78 -5.04 -12.04
C GLU A 302 -12.36 -4.59 -11.68
N VAL A 303 -11.89 -4.92 -10.48
CA VAL A 303 -10.51 -4.65 -10.05
C VAL A 303 -9.54 -5.57 -10.77
N ILE A 304 -9.87 -6.86 -10.91
CA ILE A 304 -9.09 -7.79 -11.73
C ILE A 304 -8.99 -7.32 -13.18
N ALA A 305 -10.06 -6.76 -13.76
CA ALA A 305 -10.00 -6.21 -15.11
C ALA A 305 -9.05 -5.01 -15.26
N VAL A 306 -8.72 -4.33 -14.15
CA VAL A 306 -7.62 -3.33 -14.14
C VAL A 306 -6.29 -4.03 -14.30
N ASP A 307 -6.03 -5.07 -13.51
CA ASP A 307 -4.80 -5.86 -13.57
C ASP A 307 -4.59 -6.47 -14.97
N GLN A 308 -5.62 -7.21 -15.42
CA GLN A 308 -5.65 -8.00 -16.65
C GLN A 308 -5.91 -7.17 -17.92
N ASP A 309 -5.76 -5.84 -17.87
CA ASP A 309 -5.92 -5.03 -19.07
C ASP A 309 -4.85 -5.40 -20.12
N PRO A 310 -5.25 -5.74 -21.35
CA PRO A 310 -4.34 -6.22 -22.39
C PRO A 310 -3.39 -5.16 -22.95
N LEU A 311 -3.51 -3.87 -22.59
CA LEU A 311 -2.44 -2.90 -22.85
C LEU A 311 -1.19 -3.23 -22.03
N GLY A 312 -1.38 -3.87 -20.87
CA GLY A 312 -0.31 -4.40 -20.03
C GLY A 312 0.61 -3.32 -19.47
N LYS A 313 0.13 -2.09 -19.29
CA LYS A 313 0.91 -1.03 -18.65
C LYS A 313 0.77 -1.13 -17.13
N GLN A 314 1.90 -1.09 -16.42
CA GLN A 314 1.90 -0.81 -14.99
C GLN A 314 1.49 0.65 -14.73
N GLY A 315 0.74 0.89 -13.65
CA GLY A 315 0.36 2.23 -13.22
C GLY A 315 1.55 3.07 -12.76
N VAL A 316 1.43 4.39 -12.92
CA VAL A 316 2.46 5.37 -12.57
C VAL A 316 1.95 6.33 -11.49
N VAL A 317 2.87 6.79 -10.63
CA VAL A 317 2.56 7.82 -9.62
C VAL A 317 2.33 9.16 -10.32
N VAL A 318 1.15 9.72 -10.14
CA VAL A 318 0.77 11.07 -10.61
C VAL A 318 1.15 12.11 -9.56
N SER A 319 0.92 11.79 -8.29
CA SER A 319 1.33 12.63 -7.16
C SER A 319 1.46 11.80 -5.89
N SER A 320 2.41 12.15 -5.03
CA SER A 320 2.59 11.56 -3.70
C SER A 320 3.06 12.62 -2.71
N GLY A 321 2.43 12.70 -1.53
CA GLY A 321 2.88 13.62 -0.48
C GLY A 321 2.06 13.56 0.82
N GLY A 322 2.75 13.44 1.95
CA GLY A 322 2.12 13.32 3.28
C GLY A 322 1.22 12.08 3.39
N GLY A 323 1.69 10.93 2.90
CA GLY A 323 0.94 9.67 2.88
C GLY A 323 -0.25 9.63 1.90
N ARG A 324 -0.43 10.64 1.04
CA ARG A 324 -1.49 10.66 0.02
C ARG A 324 -0.89 10.34 -1.33
N TRP A 325 -1.45 9.34 -2.00
CA TRP A 325 -0.96 8.84 -3.28
C TRP A 325 -2.06 8.87 -4.33
N VAL A 326 -1.68 9.30 -5.54
CA VAL A 326 -2.48 9.14 -6.75
C VAL A 326 -1.67 8.30 -7.72
N VAL A 327 -2.16 7.11 -8.03
CA VAL A 327 -1.55 6.21 -9.02
C VAL A 327 -2.54 6.04 -10.17
N ALA A 328 -2.09 6.23 -11.41
CA ALA A 328 -2.93 6.09 -12.59
C ALA A 328 -2.35 5.06 -13.57
N LYS A 329 -3.19 4.15 -14.06
CA LYS A 329 -2.89 3.17 -15.11
C LYS A 329 -3.68 3.51 -16.36
N GLU A 330 -2.97 3.60 -17.48
CA GLU A 330 -3.56 3.69 -18.81
C GLU A 330 -4.12 2.32 -19.23
N MET A 331 -5.35 2.33 -19.73
CA MET A 331 -6.10 1.13 -20.13
C MET A 331 -6.19 1.07 -21.65
N LYS A 332 -6.35 -0.14 -22.23
CA LYS A 332 -6.40 -0.33 -23.69
C LYS A 332 -7.47 0.51 -24.40
N ASP A 333 -8.62 0.72 -23.76
CA ASP A 333 -9.71 1.50 -24.32
C ASP A 333 -9.54 3.02 -24.22
N GLY A 334 -8.38 3.49 -23.72
CA GLY A 334 -8.07 4.89 -23.52
C GLY A 334 -8.56 5.46 -22.19
N SER A 335 -9.29 4.68 -21.38
CA SER A 335 -9.65 5.07 -20.00
C SER A 335 -8.43 5.08 -19.06
N ARG A 336 -8.63 5.58 -17.84
CA ARG A 336 -7.64 5.52 -16.75
C ARG A 336 -8.22 4.79 -15.55
N ALA A 337 -7.51 3.79 -15.04
CA ALA A 337 -7.74 3.32 -13.67
C ALA A 337 -6.95 4.24 -12.72
N VAL A 338 -7.61 4.83 -11.74
CA VAL A 338 -7.02 5.80 -10.81
C VAL A 338 -7.24 5.32 -9.38
N ALA A 339 -6.16 5.05 -8.68
CA ALA A 339 -6.15 4.76 -7.25
C ALA A 339 -5.86 6.05 -6.48
N LEU A 340 -6.80 6.46 -5.64
CA LEU A 340 -6.61 7.46 -4.59
C LEU A 340 -6.30 6.68 -3.30
N PHE A 341 -5.03 6.62 -2.94
CA PHE A 341 -4.53 5.76 -1.87
C PHE A 341 -4.05 6.58 -0.66
N ASN A 342 -4.59 6.26 0.51
CA ASN A 342 -4.22 6.87 1.77
C ASN A 342 -3.37 5.91 2.60
N GLU A 343 -2.08 6.21 2.72
CA GLU A 343 -1.12 5.48 3.55
C GLU A 343 -1.27 5.80 5.04
N SER A 344 -1.83 6.97 5.39
CA SER A 344 -1.82 7.48 6.76
C SER A 344 -2.88 6.83 7.65
N GLY A 345 -2.66 6.91 8.96
CA GLY A 345 -3.58 6.42 10.00
C GLY A 345 -4.86 7.25 10.21
N THR A 346 -5.09 8.30 9.42
CA THR A 346 -6.30 9.14 9.50
C THR A 346 -6.94 9.29 8.14
N ALA A 347 -8.23 9.60 8.07
CA ALA A 347 -8.89 9.83 6.79
C ALA A 347 -8.30 11.06 6.07
N GLN A 348 -7.97 10.92 4.79
CA GLN A 348 -7.36 11.98 3.99
C GLN A 348 -8.20 12.30 2.76
N ARG A 349 -8.36 13.59 2.47
CA ARG A 349 -8.88 14.02 1.17
C ARG A 349 -7.76 13.89 0.13
N ILE A 350 -8.02 13.10 -0.91
CA ILE A 350 -7.09 12.88 -2.02
C ILE A 350 -7.79 13.27 -3.30
N ALA A 351 -7.12 14.06 -4.14
CA ALA A 351 -7.70 14.60 -5.35
C ALA A 351 -6.68 14.66 -6.49
N THR A 352 -7.19 14.50 -7.71
CA THR A 352 -6.50 14.75 -8.97
C THR A 352 -7.52 15.25 -10.01
N SER A 353 -7.11 15.40 -11.27
CA SER A 353 -7.98 15.78 -12.38
C SER A 353 -7.85 14.80 -13.55
N ALA A 354 -8.86 14.79 -14.41
CA ALA A 354 -8.86 14.01 -15.64
C ALA A 354 -7.65 14.33 -16.54
N ASP A 355 -7.30 15.61 -16.64
CA ASP A 355 -6.13 16.09 -17.39
C ASP A 355 -4.81 15.57 -16.77
N ALA A 356 -4.66 15.68 -15.45
CA ALA A 356 -3.46 15.23 -14.74
C ALA A 356 -3.21 13.70 -14.86
N VAL A 357 -4.27 12.91 -15.03
CA VAL A 357 -4.16 11.46 -15.30
C VAL A 357 -4.05 11.15 -16.80
N GLY A 358 -4.00 12.17 -17.65
CA GLY A 358 -3.76 12.06 -19.09
C GLY A 358 -4.98 11.70 -19.93
N LEU A 359 -6.20 12.02 -19.49
CA LEU A 359 -7.41 11.93 -20.32
C LEU A 359 -7.55 13.18 -21.20
N PRO A 360 -8.12 13.06 -22.40
CA PRO A 360 -8.36 14.20 -23.28
C PRO A 360 -9.46 15.10 -22.71
N ASP A 361 -9.44 16.38 -23.11
CA ASP A 361 -10.52 17.33 -22.84
C ASP A 361 -11.88 16.81 -23.29
N ALA A 362 -12.85 16.85 -22.39
CA ALA A 362 -14.21 16.41 -22.63
C ALA A 362 -15.25 17.26 -21.90
N ALA A 363 -16.50 17.23 -22.37
CA ALA A 363 -17.62 17.90 -21.72
C ALA A 363 -17.91 17.35 -20.31
N GLY A 364 -17.58 16.09 -20.06
CA GLY A 364 -17.70 15.41 -18.78
C GLY A 364 -17.07 14.03 -18.85
N TYR A 365 -16.86 13.42 -17.69
CA TYR A 365 -16.20 12.12 -17.55
C TYR A 365 -17.09 11.15 -16.79
N THR A 366 -17.10 9.89 -17.19
CA THR A 366 -17.72 8.80 -16.41
C THR A 366 -16.70 8.28 -15.41
N LEU A 367 -17.10 8.16 -14.13
CA LEU A 367 -16.32 7.57 -13.04
C LEU A 367 -17.02 6.29 -12.59
N ARG A 368 -16.42 5.13 -12.84
CA ARG A 368 -16.86 3.84 -12.30
C ARG A 368 -16.07 3.53 -11.04
N ASP A 369 -16.71 3.56 -9.87
CA ASP A 369 -16.12 3.03 -8.64
C ASP A 369 -16.16 1.50 -8.69
N LEU A 370 -14.98 0.88 -8.70
CA LEU A 370 -14.81 -0.55 -8.96
C LEU A 370 -15.16 -1.42 -7.75
N TRP A 371 -15.22 -0.82 -6.56
CA TRP A 371 -15.59 -1.52 -5.33
C TRP A 371 -17.06 -1.31 -4.98
N GLN A 372 -17.63 -0.16 -5.33
CA GLN A 372 -19.06 0.11 -5.16
C GLN A 372 -19.90 -0.39 -6.35
N HIS A 373 -19.25 -0.83 -7.44
CA HIS A 373 -19.89 -1.24 -8.69
C HIS A 373 -20.89 -0.19 -9.21
N ARG A 374 -20.52 1.08 -9.11
CA ARG A 374 -21.42 2.21 -9.43
C ARG A 374 -20.72 3.27 -10.26
N SER A 375 -21.46 3.77 -11.25
CA SER A 375 -21.00 4.85 -12.12
C SER A 375 -21.59 6.20 -11.71
N TYR A 376 -20.75 7.22 -11.80
CA TYR A 376 -21.06 8.64 -11.61
C TYR A 376 -20.50 9.43 -12.80
N HIS A 377 -20.76 10.74 -12.85
CA HIS A 377 -20.01 11.64 -13.72
C HIS A 377 -19.31 12.77 -12.96
N SER A 378 -18.21 13.25 -13.52
CA SER A 378 -17.45 14.39 -13.02
C SER A 378 -17.27 15.47 -14.09
N ALA A 379 -17.12 16.72 -13.66
CA ALA A 379 -16.69 17.84 -14.49
C ALA A 379 -15.19 17.81 -14.84
N GLY A 380 -14.40 16.93 -14.20
CA GLY A 380 -12.97 16.77 -14.42
C GLY A 380 -12.20 16.46 -13.14
N THR A 381 -12.73 16.82 -11.96
CA THR A 381 -12.13 16.50 -10.67
C THR A 381 -12.36 15.05 -10.29
N ILE A 382 -11.32 14.36 -9.87
CA ILE A 382 -11.38 12.99 -9.34
C ILE A 382 -10.92 13.09 -7.88
N ALA A 383 -11.84 13.02 -6.92
CA ALA A 383 -11.52 13.22 -5.52
C ALA A 383 -12.40 12.38 -4.60
N ALA A 384 -11.84 12.01 -3.46
CA ALA A 384 -12.55 11.38 -2.36
C ALA A 384 -11.85 11.67 -1.02
N THR A 385 -12.62 11.66 0.06
CA THR A 385 -12.05 11.42 1.39
C THR A 385 -11.88 9.92 1.57
N VAL A 386 -10.63 9.49 1.68
CA VAL A 386 -10.24 8.09 1.75
C VAL A 386 -9.95 7.75 3.22
N PRO A 387 -10.57 6.71 3.80
CA PRO A 387 -10.29 6.29 5.17
C PRO A 387 -8.80 5.99 5.40
N ALA A 388 -8.39 5.93 6.67
CA ALA A 388 -7.06 5.47 7.05
C ALA A 388 -6.73 4.14 6.36
N HIS A 389 -5.54 4.04 5.77
CA HIS A 389 -5.04 2.86 5.05
C HIS A 389 -5.93 2.41 3.86
N GLY A 390 -6.90 3.24 3.45
CA GLY A 390 -7.90 2.92 2.45
C GLY A 390 -7.49 3.29 1.03
N THR A 391 -8.22 2.73 0.06
CA THR A 391 -8.11 3.08 -1.36
C THR A 391 -9.50 3.29 -1.99
N VAL A 392 -9.62 4.37 -2.76
CA VAL A 392 -10.69 4.52 -3.75
C VAL A 392 -10.11 4.23 -5.13
N LEU A 393 -10.61 3.19 -5.79
CA LEU A 393 -10.18 2.79 -7.13
C LEU A 393 -11.32 3.05 -8.11
N VAL A 394 -11.09 3.94 -9.07
CA VAL A 394 -12.07 4.32 -10.09
C VAL A 394 -11.53 4.11 -11.50
N ARG A 395 -12.37 3.67 -12.43
CA ARG A 395 -12.10 3.76 -13.87
C ARG A 395 -12.76 5.01 -14.43
N VAL A 396 -11.97 5.84 -15.10
CA VAL A 396 -12.36 7.17 -15.59
C VAL A 396 -12.24 7.21 -17.10
N SER A 397 -13.29 7.65 -17.79
CA SER A 397 -13.29 7.78 -19.25
C SER A 397 -13.96 9.07 -19.73
N ALA A 398 -13.44 9.62 -20.83
CA ALA A 398 -14.10 10.67 -21.61
C ALA A 398 -15.25 10.04 -22.42
N ASP A 399 -16.37 9.80 -21.76
CA ASP A 399 -17.53 9.08 -22.31
C ASP A 399 -18.66 10.06 -22.69
N PRO A 400 -19.12 10.13 -23.95
CA PRO A 400 -20.21 11.02 -24.36
C PRO A 400 -21.54 10.74 -23.64
N ARG A 401 -21.69 9.58 -22.99
CA ARG A 401 -22.88 9.21 -22.21
C ARG A 401 -22.77 9.56 -20.72
N TRP A 402 -21.76 10.32 -20.30
CA TRP A 402 -21.53 10.71 -18.90
C TRP A 402 -22.81 11.22 -18.20
N ALA A 403 -23.68 11.94 -18.91
CA ALA A 403 -24.91 12.53 -18.37
C ALA A 403 -25.98 11.49 -17.96
N ALA A 404 -25.84 10.22 -18.36
CA ALA A 404 -26.72 9.13 -17.93
C ALA A 404 -26.48 8.73 -16.46
N HIS A 405 -25.31 9.07 -15.91
CA HIS A 405 -24.94 8.75 -14.54
C HIS A 405 -25.25 9.91 -13.59
N PRO A 406 -25.54 9.66 -12.30
CA PRO A 406 -25.64 10.73 -11.31
C PRO A 406 -24.31 11.51 -11.16
N PRO A 407 -24.35 12.78 -10.74
CA PRO A 407 -23.12 13.52 -10.46
C PRO A 407 -22.32 12.87 -9.33
N ALA A 408 -21.00 12.83 -9.44
CA ALA A 408 -20.15 12.40 -8.33
C ALA A 408 -20.26 13.42 -7.19
N VAL A 409 -20.47 12.93 -5.96
CA VAL A 409 -20.57 13.77 -4.76
C VAL A 409 -19.52 13.32 -3.77
N GLU A 410 -18.64 14.26 -3.41
CA GLU A 410 -17.59 14.05 -2.43
C GLU A 410 -18.11 14.36 -1.02
N LEU A 411 -17.80 13.47 -0.09
CA LEU A 411 -18.02 13.64 1.34
C LEU A 411 -16.67 13.99 1.99
N GLY A 412 -16.69 14.92 2.94
CA GLY A 412 -15.51 15.27 3.73
C GLY A 412 -15.86 15.63 5.16
N LEU A 413 -14.85 15.55 6.01
CA LEU A 413 -14.87 16.06 7.37
C LEU A 413 -13.64 16.94 7.56
N ASP A 414 -13.83 18.16 8.03
CA ASP A 414 -12.74 19.07 8.35
C ASP A 414 -12.10 18.62 9.69
N GLY A 415 -10.81 18.26 9.65
CA GLY A 415 -10.02 17.85 10.81
C GLY A 415 -10.14 16.36 11.21
N SER A 416 -9.27 15.93 12.12
CA SER A 416 -9.39 14.64 12.81
C SER A 416 -10.25 14.82 14.06
N PRO A 417 -11.33 14.02 14.28
CA PRO A 417 -12.20 14.25 15.42
C PRO A 417 -11.54 13.71 16.70
N LEU A 418 -10.79 14.56 17.40
CA LEU A 418 -10.33 14.31 18.76
C LEU A 418 -11.43 14.76 19.73
N LEU A 419 -11.82 13.86 20.64
CA LEU A 419 -12.96 14.06 21.53
C LEU A 419 -12.56 13.79 22.97
N GLU A 420 -12.73 14.76 23.87
CA GLU A 420 -12.68 14.49 25.30
C GLU A 420 -14.04 13.97 25.78
N ALA A 421 -14.04 12.91 26.60
CA ALA A 421 -15.27 12.33 27.10
C ALA A 421 -16.10 13.37 27.89
N ALA A 422 -17.42 13.37 27.69
CA ALA A 422 -18.37 14.35 28.24
C ALA A 422 -18.20 15.81 27.75
N THR A 423 -17.17 16.13 26.96
CA THR A 423 -16.97 17.46 26.37
C THR A 423 -17.52 17.50 24.94
N PRO A 424 -18.40 18.45 24.58
CA PRO A 424 -18.87 18.57 23.21
C PRO A 424 -17.78 19.10 22.26
N ALA A 425 -17.43 18.32 21.26
CA ALA A 425 -16.58 18.76 20.16
C ALA A 425 -17.40 19.26 18.97
N THR A 426 -16.82 20.17 18.20
CA THR A 426 -17.43 20.69 16.97
C THR A 426 -16.74 20.11 15.76
N LEU A 427 -17.52 19.51 14.85
CA LEU A 427 -17.03 18.98 13.59
C LEU A 427 -17.74 19.69 12.43
N THR A 428 -17.07 19.84 11.29
CA THR A 428 -17.71 20.36 10.08
C THR A 428 -17.62 19.32 8.97
N SER A 429 -18.76 18.86 8.47
CA SER A 429 -18.79 18.00 7.29
C SER A 429 -19.05 18.81 6.02
N THR A 430 -18.49 18.35 4.90
CA THR A 430 -18.72 18.91 3.58
C THR A 430 -19.38 17.89 2.66
N VAL A 431 -20.30 18.36 1.83
CA VAL A 431 -20.86 17.60 0.69
C VAL A 431 -20.68 18.45 -0.55
N THR A 432 -19.82 18.01 -1.48
CA THR A 432 -19.47 18.78 -2.68
C THR A 432 -19.89 18.03 -3.94
N ASP A 433 -20.60 18.72 -4.84
CA ASP A 433 -20.93 18.19 -6.16
C ASP A 433 -19.73 18.35 -7.11
N LEU A 434 -19.12 17.23 -7.52
CA LEU A 434 -18.01 17.20 -8.48
C LEU A 434 -18.50 17.00 -9.92
N GLY A 435 -19.81 16.79 -10.13
CA GLY A 435 -20.43 16.55 -11.42
C GLY A 435 -20.60 17.80 -12.28
N ARG A 436 -21.16 17.60 -13.47
CA ARG A 436 -21.57 18.67 -14.39
C ARG A 436 -23.03 19.06 -14.21
N THR A 437 -23.83 18.17 -13.64
CA THR A 437 -25.25 18.41 -13.40
C THR A 437 -25.56 18.51 -11.91
N PRO A 438 -26.56 19.31 -11.50
CA PRO A 438 -26.82 19.53 -10.08
C PRO A 438 -27.27 18.28 -9.33
N ALA A 439 -26.67 18.02 -8.17
CA ALA A 439 -27.22 17.12 -7.16
C ALA A 439 -28.45 17.78 -6.49
N ARG A 440 -29.63 17.14 -6.57
CA ARG A 440 -30.90 17.66 -6.06
C ARG A 440 -31.31 16.99 -4.75
N ARG A 441 -32.06 17.71 -3.91
CA ARG A 441 -32.59 17.24 -2.63
C ARG A 441 -31.51 16.60 -1.76
N VAL A 442 -30.40 17.31 -1.62
CA VAL A 442 -29.22 16.84 -0.86
C VAL A 442 -29.57 16.89 0.62
N SER A 443 -29.31 15.79 1.33
CA SER A 443 -29.36 15.74 2.79
C SER A 443 -28.17 14.97 3.34
N VAL A 444 -27.68 15.40 4.49
CA VAL A 444 -26.53 14.82 5.18
C VAL A 444 -26.88 14.45 6.61
N THR A 445 -26.39 13.30 7.07
CA THR A 445 -26.54 12.80 8.44
C THR A 445 -25.20 12.30 8.94
N LEU A 446 -24.84 12.67 10.17
CA LEU A 446 -23.71 12.09 10.91
C LEU A 446 -24.27 11.22 12.03
N THR A 447 -23.77 9.99 12.16
CA THR A 447 -24.12 9.07 13.26
C THR A 447 -22.86 8.56 13.93
N GLY A 448 -22.95 8.26 15.22
CA GLY A 448 -21.86 7.67 16.02
C GLY A 448 -22.33 6.44 16.80
N PRO A 449 -21.48 5.90 17.69
CA PRO A 449 -21.79 4.75 18.52
C PRO A 449 -23.04 4.95 19.40
N ALA A 450 -23.62 3.85 19.87
CA ALA A 450 -24.74 3.91 20.80
C ALA A 450 -24.39 4.74 22.05
N GLY A 451 -25.32 5.57 22.50
CA GLY A 451 -25.14 6.47 23.66
C GLY A 451 -24.46 7.80 23.34
N TRP A 452 -23.80 7.94 22.19
CA TRP A 452 -23.20 9.22 21.79
C TRP A 452 -24.26 10.22 21.36
N THR A 453 -24.06 11.49 21.71
CA THR A 453 -24.93 12.57 21.25
C THR A 453 -24.32 13.23 20.02
N VAL A 454 -25.02 13.17 18.88
CA VAL A 454 -24.65 13.85 17.64
C VAL A 454 -25.78 14.79 17.23
N ARG A 455 -25.51 16.09 17.17
CA ARG A 455 -26.50 17.11 16.82
C ARG A 455 -25.97 18.05 15.74
N ALA A 456 -26.74 18.27 14.68
CA ALA A 456 -26.40 19.30 13.71
C ALA A 456 -26.55 20.70 14.34
N THR A 457 -25.59 21.58 14.07
CA THR A 457 -25.60 22.98 14.48
C THR A 457 -25.86 23.94 13.32
N SER A 458 -25.83 23.45 12.08
CA SER A 458 -26.24 24.20 10.89
C SER A 458 -27.07 23.33 9.93
N ALA A 459 -27.44 23.88 8.76
CA ALA A 459 -28.30 23.21 7.80
C ALA A 459 -27.73 21.84 7.36
N THR A 460 -28.59 20.81 7.42
CA THR A 460 -28.28 19.42 7.02
C THR A 460 -28.82 19.09 5.63
N SER A 461 -29.36 20.07 4.90
CA SER A 461 -29.93 19.83 3.57
C SER A 461 -29.81 21.05 2.66
N ALA A 462 -29.82 20.78 1.36
CA ALA A 462 -29.87 21.79 0.31
C ALA A 462 -30.84 21.33 -0.80
N PRO A 463 -31.73 22.21 -1.31
CA PRO A 463 -32.64 21.86 -2.40
C PRO A 463 -31.88 21.40 -3.66
N SER A 464 -30.73 22.03 -3.94
CA SER A 464 -29.83 21.67 -5.02
C SER A 464 -28.42 22.16 -4.69
N LEU A 465 -27.42 21.39 -5.08
CA LEU A 465 -26.04 21.84 -5.20
C LEU A 465 -25.71 21.93 -6.71
N PRO A 466 -25.29 23.10 -7.24
CA PRO A 466 -24.75 23.17 -8.59
C PRO A 466 -23.36 22.52 -8.65
N ALA A 467 -22.82 22.32 -9.85
CA ALA A 467 -21.45 21.85 -10.04
C ALA A 467 -20.44 22.71 -9.25
N GLY A 468 -19.59 22.07 -8.45
CA GLY A 468 -18.65 22.72 -7.53
C GLY A 468 -19.29 23.31 -6.26
N GLY A 469 -20.61 23.24 -6.11
CA GLY A 469 -21.33 23.70 -4.95
C GLY A 469 -21.13 22.78 -3.75
N THR A 470 -21.00 23.37 -2.55
CA THR A 470 -20.77 22.64 -1.31
C THR A 470 -21.82 22.96 -0.26
N LEU A 471 -22.39 21.93 0.36
CA LEU A 471 -23.11 22.06 1.64
C LEU A 471 -22.13 21.82 2.79
N ARG A 472 -22.01 22.80 3.68
CA ARG A 472 -21.23 22.69 4.93
C ARG A 472 -22.18 22.56 6.11
N THR A 473 -22.01 21.49 6.88
CA THR A 473 -22.84 21.20 8.06
C THR A 473 -21.97 21.10 9.30
N GLY A 474 -22.23 21.95 10.28
CA GLY A 474 -21.64 21.86 11.60
C GLY A 474 -22.34 20.81 12.44
N TRP A 475 -21.57 20.10 13.25
CA TRP A 475 -22.01 19.05 14.16
C TRP A 475 -21.43 19.29 15.54
N ARG A 476 -22.23 19.05 16.57
CA ARG A 476 -21.78 18.89 17.95
C ARG A 476 -21.83 17.42 18.30
N VAL A 477 -20.68 16.85 18.64
CA VAL A 477 -20.52 15.43 19.00
C VAL A 477 -20.04 15.34 20.45
N THR A 478 -20.67 14.49 21.25
CA THR A 478 -20.30 14.26 22.64
C THR A 478 -20.28 12.77 22.93
N ALA A 479 -19.10 12.26 23.30
CA ALA A 479 -18.95 10.93 23.84
C ALA A 479 -19.44 10.91 25.30
N PRO A 480 -20.11 9.83 25.78
CA PRO A 480 -20.53 9.70 27.16
C PRO A 480 -19.38 9.86 28.16
N ALA A 481 -19.69 10.31 29.38
CA ALA A 481 -18.73 10.30 30.47
C ALA A 481 -18.21 8.87 30.72
N GLY A 482 -16.89 8.74 30.97
CA GLY A 482 -16.25 7.44 31.18
C GLY A 482 -16.03 6.60 29.91
N THR A 483 -16.26 7.17 28.72
CA THR A 483 -15.86 6.51 27.47
C THR A 483 -14.34 6.30 27.48
N PRO A 484 -13.85 5.05 27.31
CA PRO A 484 -12.42 4.78 27.24
C PRO A 484 -11.72 5.56 26.13
N THR A 485 -10.43 5.81 26.30
CA THR A 485 -9.60 6.30 25.20
C THR A 485 -9.55 5.28 24.08
N GLY A 486 -9.60 5.72 22.84
CA GLY A 486 -9.53 4.83 21.69
C GLY A 486 -10.25 5.37 20.46
N SER A 487 -10.28 4.54 19.42
CA SER A 487 -10.84 4.84 18.11
C SER A 487 -12.31 4.40 18.05
N TYR A 488 -13.21 5.30 17.65
CA TYR A 488 -14.65 5.09 17.59
C TYR A 488 -15.21 5.47 16.22
N GLY A 489 -15.97 4.55 15.62
CA GLY A 489 -16.55 4.75 14.29
C GLY A 489 -17.64 5.84 14.28
N LEU A 490 -17.47 6.81 13.39
CA LEU A 490 -18.52 7.72 12.95
C LEU A 490 -18.93 7.38 11.51
N THR A 491 -20.14 7.73 11.12
CA THR A 491 -20.62 7.50 9.75
C THR A 491 -21.27 8.75 9.23
N LEU A 492 -20.65 9.37 8.22
CA LEU A 492 -21.22 10.47 7.48
C LEU A 492 -21.93 9.90 6.26
N ARG A 493 -23.23 10.18 6.12
CA ARG A 493 -24.04 9.69 5.03
C ARG A 493 -24.76 10.84 4.35
N THR A 494 -24.72 10.84 3.03
CA THR A 494 -25.47 11.79 2.20
C THR A 494 -26.43 11.06 1.29
N ARG A 495 -27.61 11.64 1.11
CA ARG A 495 -28.60 11.22 0.12
C ARG A 495 -28.90 12.38 -0.82
N TYR A 496 -29.01 12.09 -2.11
CA TYR A 496 -29.40 13.08 -3.11
C TYR A 496 -30.09 12.38 -4.30
N ARG A 497 -30.56 13.16 -5.27
CA ARG A 497 -31.09 12.69 -6.54
C ARG A 497 -30.36 13.34 -7.71
N SER A 498 -30.12 12.56 -8.76
CA SER A 498 -29.72 13.11 -10.05
C SER A 498 -30.83 13.99 -10.64
N PRO A 499 -30.54 14.80 -11.68
CA PRO A 499 -31.58 15.50 -12.43
C PRO A 499 -32.64 14.56 -13.03
N SER A 500 -32.26 13.33 -13.40
CA SER A 500 -33.16 12.27 -13.89
C SER A 500 -34.00 11.61 -12.77
N GLY A 501 -33.79 12.00 -11.51
CA GLY A 501 -34.54 11.51 -10.36
C GLY A 501 -33.96 10.27 -9.69
N THR A 502 -32.86 9.70 -10.20
CA THR A 502 -32.18 8.53 -9.63
C THR A 502 -31.68 8.83 -8.22
N PRO A 503 -32.12 8.10 -7.19
CA PRO A 503 -31.62 8.29 -5.84
C PRO A 503 -30.20 7.76 -5.68
N VAL A 504 -29.37 8.49 -4.96
CA VAL A 504 -28.00 8.11 -4.62
C VAL A 504 -27.82 8.25 -3.13
N THR A 505 -27.12 7.30 -2.53
CA THR A 505 -26.63 7.37 -1.15
C THR A 505 -25.14 7.13 -1.20
N SER A 506 -24.39 8.03 -0.57
CA SER A 506 -22.95 7.90 -0.38
C SER A 506 -22.68 7.89 1.13
N THR A 507 -21.79 7.00 1.55
CA THR A 507 -21.42 6.83 2.96
C THR A 507 -19.91 6.92 3.07
N LEU A 508 -19.45 7.70 4.04
CA LEU A 508 -18.06 7.84 4.42
C LEU A 508 -17.92 7.35 5.87
N PRO A 509 -17.31 6.17 6.09
CA PRO A 509 -16.88 5.79 7.43
C PRO A 509 -15.75 6.72 7.86
N LEU A 510 -15.83 7.15 9.11
CA LEU A 510 -14.89 8.05 9.75
C LEU A 510 -14.50 7.42 11.09
N SER A 511 -13.34 7.80 11.63
CA SER A 511 -13.01 7.47 13.01
C SER A 511 -12.79 8.74 13.82
N ALA A 512 -13.32 8.75 15.03
CA ALA A 512 -13.06 9.74 16.07
C ALA A 512 -12.24 9.10 17.18
N SER A 513 -11.22 9.81 17.67
CA SER A 513 -10.40 9.36 18.79
C SER A 513 -10.91 10.01 20.06
N VAL A 514 -11.34 9.19 21.02
CA VAL A 514 -11.56 9.67 22.38
C VAL A 514 -10.20 9.78 23.06
N VAL A 515 -9.90 10.98 23.55
CA VAL A 515 -8.60 11.37 24.08
C VAL A 515 -8.74 11.92 25.49
N VAL A 516 -7.64 11.92 26.22
CA VAL A 516 -7.54 12.49 27.55
C VAL A 516 -6.41 13.52 27.51
N PRO A 517 -6.64 14.77 27.97
CA PRO A 517 -5.59 15.76 28.05
C PRO A 517 -4.51 15.30 29.04
N PRO A 518 -3.23 15.60 28.77
CA PRO A 518 -2.15 15.30 29.71
C PRO A 518 -2.39 15.99 31.06
N PRO A 519 -1.90 15.42 32.17
CA PRO A 519 -2.00 16.05 33.47
C PRO A 519 -1.20 17.36 33.50
N ALA A 520 -1.65 18.33 34.29
CA ALA A 520 -0.92 19.57 34.52
C ALA A 520 0.46 19.28 35.15
N GLY A 521 1.46 20.08 34.80
CA GLY A 521 2.86 19.90 35.16
C GLY A 521 3.70 19.22 34.09
N THR A 522 4.78 18.57 34.52
CA THR A 522 5.71 17.89 33.61
C THR A 522 5.39 16.39 33.54
N SER A 523 5.18 15.90 32.33
CA SER A 523 5.01 14.47 32.03
C SER A 523 6.11 13.97 31.12
N TYR A 524 6.56 12.72 31.28
CA TYR A 524 7.38 12.07 30.27
C TYR A 524 6.51 11.66 29.07
N LEU A 525 6.98 11.95 27.87
CA LEU A 525 6.28 11.55 26.63
C LEU A 525 6.21 10.02 26.51
N GLY A 526 7.17 9.30 27.08
CA GLY A 526 7.13 7.84 27.26
C GLY A 526 6.00 7.31 28.15
N ASP A 527 5.38 8.14 29.00
CA ASP A 527 4.29 7.73 29.90
C ASP A 527 2.90 8.15 29.39
N LEU A 528 2.84 9.03 28.39
CA LEU A 528 1.59 9.54 27.85
C LEU A 528 0.95 8.58 26.82
N PRO A 529 -0.38 8.59 26.69
CA PRO A 529 -1.06 7.90 25.61
C PRO A 529 -0.71 8.55 24.27
N TRP A 530 -0.41 7.72 23.27
CA TRP A 530 -0.08 8.17 21.92
C TRP A 530 -1.35 8.22 21.07
N LEU A 531 -1.49 9.26 20.24
CA LEU A 531 -2.49 9.29 19.18
C LEU A 531 -2.14 8.32 18.04
N SER A 532 -0.85 8.26 17.70
CA SER A 532 -0.26 7.31 16.78
C SER A 532 1.23 7.18 17.09
N ALA A 533 1.80 6.02 16.74
CA ALA A 533 3.24 5.80 16.80
C ALA A 533 3.63 4.90 15.63
N THR A 534 4.57 5.39 14.82
CA THR A 534 5.10 4.68 13.66
C THR A 534 6.62 4.77 13.67
N SER A 535 7.26 3.72 13.22
CA SER A 535 8.71 3.64 13.04
C SER A 535 9.03 2.99 11.69
N GLY A 536 10.18 3.32 11.12
CA GLY A 536 10.59 2.76 9.84
C GLY A 536 10.86 1.27 9.92
N TRP A 537 11.38 0.82 11.07
CA TRP A 537 11.64 -0.57 11.39
C TRP A 537 11.34 -0.83 12.87
N GLY A 538 10.77 -1.99 13.19
CA GLY A 538 10.32 -2.31 14.54
C GLY A 538 9.23 -1.36 15.09
N PRO A 539 8.73 -1.62 16.30
CA PRO A 539 7.83 -0.70 17.00
C PRO A 539 8.56 0.48 17.63
N VAL A 540 7.80 1.51 18.02
CA VAL A 540 8.29 2.57 18.92
C VAL A 540 8.32 2.02 20.34
N GLU A 541 9.46 2.17 21.00
CA GLU A 541 9.73 1.58 22.31
C GLU A 541 9.65 2.62 23.43
N ARG A 542 9.19 2.19 24.61
CA ARG A 542 9.08 3.03 25.81
C ARG A 542 10.25 2.73 26.74
N ASP A 543 11.02 3.75 27.05
CA ASP A 543 12.16 3.69 27.99
C ASP A 543 13.28 2.71 27.59
N THR A 544 13.23 2.17 26.37
CA THR A 544 14.24 1.29 25.75
C THR A 544 14.50 1.73 24.30
N SER A 545 15.67 1.39 23.76
CA SER A 545 16.03 1.58 22.35
C SER A 545 15.08 0.80 21.43
N ASN A 546 15.14 1.02 20.12
CA ASN A 546 14.38 0.19 19.17
C ASN A 546 15.04 -1.19 19.05
N GLY A 547 14.34 -2.30 19.32
CA GLY A 547 14.93 -3.65 19.17
C GLY A 547 14.57 -4.38 17.87
N GLU A 548 14.05 -3.65 16.88
CA GLU A 548 13.71 -4.10 15.52
C GLU A 548 12.52 -5.04 15.36
N SER A 549 12.23 -5.91 16.34
CA SER A 549 11.33 -7.05 16.11
C SER A 549 9.98 -6.93 16.81
N ALA A 550 9.97 -6.94 18.14
CA ALA A 550 8.77 -7.04 18.97
C ALA A 550 8.80 -6.02 20.10
N ALA A 551 7.63 -5.48 20.46
CA ALA A 551 7.56 -4.47 21.52
C ALA A 551 8.24 -4.96 22.82
N GLY A 552 9.18 -4.16 23.33
CA GLY A 552 9.95 -4.41 24.54
C GLY A 552 11.19 -5.29 24.35
N ASP A 553 11.69 -5.46 23.12
CA ASP A 553 12.95 -6.16 22.83
C ASP A 553 14.19 -5.25 22.82
N GLY A 554 13.98 -3.94 22.91
CA GLY A 554 15.03 -2.92 22.97
C GLY A 554 15.96 -3.01 24.17
N GLY A 555 17.19 -2.52 23.99
CA GLY A 555 18.16 -2.29 25.05
C GLY A 555 17.89 -1.01 25.84
N PRO A 556 18.75 -0.65 26.81
CA PRO A 556 18.70 0.66 27.46
C PRO A 556 18.94 1.79 26.45
N LEU A 557 18.21 2.90 26.57
CA LEU A 557 18.46 4.12 25.78
C LEU A 557 19.86 4.66 26.08
N THR A 558 20.73 4.72 25.07
CA THR A 558 22.13 5.10 25.23
C THR A 558 22.61 6.02 24.14
N ILE A 559 23.06 7.23 24.51
CA ILE A 559 23.59 8.21 23.55
C ILE A 559 24.96 8.69 24.02
N GLY A 560 26.00 8.44 23.23
CA GLY A 560 27.36 8.91 23.50
C GLY A 560 27.90 8.39 24.84
N GLY A 561 27.54 7.16 25.20
CA GLY A 561 27.91 6.49 26.45
C GLY A 561 27.09 6.88 27.68
N THR A 562 26.08 7.75 27.53
CA THR A 562 25.17 8.13 28.63
C THR A 562 23.91 7.28 28.57
N VAL A 563 23.59 6.59 29.67
CA VAL A 563 22.37 5.79 29.81
C VAL A 563 21.22 6.65 30.32
N TYR A 564 20.08 6.59 29.66
CA TYR A 564 18.86 7.30 30.04
C TYR A 564 17.79 6.33 30.53
N ALA A 565 17.09 6.71 31.60
CA ALA A 565 16.07 5.85 32.22
C ALA A 565 14.68 6.05 31.59
N LYS A 566 14.44 7.21 30.97
CA LYS A 566 13.15 7.57 30.39
C LYS A 566 13.34 8.09 28.97
N GLY A 567 12.42 7.75 28.07
CA GLY A 567 12.44 8.24 26.70
C GLY A 567 11.66 7.37 25.73
N LEU A 568 11.93 7.56 24.45
CA LEU A 568 11.38 6.75 23.36
C LEU A 568 12.50 6.29 22.44
N GLY A 569 12.59 4.99 22.18
CA GLY A 569 13.45 4.41 21.16
C GLY A 569 12.69 4.23 19.85
N VAL A 570 13.24 4.71 18.74
CA VAL A 570 12.63 4.62 17.40
C VAL A 570 13.66 4.29 16.34
N HIS A 571 13.20 3.84 15.19
CA HIS A 571 13.98 3.74 13.95
C HIS A 571 13.45 4.72 12.89
N ALA A 572 14.33 5.45 12.20
CA ALA A 572 13.92 6.35 11.12
C ALA A 572 13.30 5.59 9.92
N LEU A 573 12.29 6.07 9.21
CA LEU A 573 11.48 7.27 9.44
C LEU A 573 10.42 7.00 10.52
N SER A 574 10.36 7.82 11.56
CA SER A 574 9.39 7.67 12.65
C SER A 574 8.51 8.89 12.86
N ASP A 575 7.32 8.66 13.43
CA ASP A 575 6.35 9.70 13.81
C ASP A 575 5.53 9.22 15.02
N VAL A 576 5.67 9.92 16.14
CA VAL A 576 4.90 9.73 17.37
C VAL A 576 4.08 10.98 17.66
N SER A 577 2.76 10.83 17.72
CA SER A 577 1.81 11.91 17.89
C SER A 577 1.18 11.91 19.29
N PHE A 578 1.04 13.08 19.90
CA PHE A 578 0.49 13.29 21.23
C PHE A 578 -0.65 14.31 21.20
N TYR A 579 -1.71 14.04 21.95
CA TYR A 579 -2.74 15.04 22.24
C TYR A 579 -2.29 15.91 23.41
N THR A 580 -2.42 17.22 23.27
CA THR A 580 -2.02 18.19 24.30
C THR A 580 -3.20 18.99 24.84
N GLY A 581 -4.38 18.86 24.21
CA GLY A 581 -5.58 19.61 24.59
C GLY A 581 -5.40 21.13 24.58
N ARG A 582 -4.39 21.64 23.86
CA ARG A 582 -3.99 23.06 23.85
C ARG A 582 -3.58 23.61 25.21
N ALA A 583 -3.30 22.73 26.17
CA ALA A 583 -2.95 23.08 27.53
C ALA A 583 -1.42 23.12 27.77
N CYS A 584 -0.64 22.56 26.84
CA CYS A 584 0.80 22.41 27.00
C CYS A 584 1.58 23.55 26.33
N GLU A 585 2.75 23.84 26.87
CA GLU A 585 3.58 24.98 26.49
C GLU A 585 4.89 24.56 25.83
N LYS A 586 5.47 23.42 26.25
CA LYS A 586 6.85 23.10 25.89
C LYS A 586 7.13 21.60 25.81
N VAL A 587 7.92 21.23 24.80
CA VAL A 587 8.59 19.91 24.70
C VAL A 587 10.09 20.08 24.89
N THR A 588 10.71 19.18 25.65
CA THR A 588 12.17 19.09 25.79
C THR A 588 12.62 17.64 25.68
N ALA A 589 13.73 17.37 24.99
CA ALA A 589 14.37 16.06 24.95
C ALA A 589 15.87 16.22 24.71
N ASP A 590 16.65 15.23 25.14
CA ASP A 590 18.01 15.01 24.65
C ASP A 590 17.92 13.98 23.51
N VAL A 591 18.42 14.31 22.32
CA VAL A 591 18.24 13.47 21.12
C VAL A 591 19.56 13.01 20.52
N GLY A 592 19.59 11.81 19.94
CA GLY A 592 20.78 11.26 19.30
C GLY A 592 20.57 9.86 18.73
N VAL A 593 21.59 9.33 18.05
CA VAL A 593 21.59 7.95 17.56
C VAL A 593 21.94 7.03 18.74
N ASP A 594 21.22 5.92 18.90
CA ASP A 594 21.48 4.97 19.98
C ASP A 594 22.83 4.24 19.78
N ASP A 595 23.56 4.02 20.88
CA ASP A 595 24.89 3.40 20.89
C ASP A 595 24.88 1.91 20.51
N GLU A 596 23.73 1.23 20.46
CA GLU A 596 23.63 -0.17 20.03
C GLU A 596 23.94 -0.36 18.55
N LYS A 597 23.79 0.71 17.77
CA LYS A 597 24.17 0.74 16.36
C LYS A 597 25.60 1.23 16.22
N GLY A 598 26.28 0.70 15.20
CA GLY A 598 27.69 0.96 14.94
C GLY A 598 27.97 2.40 14.47
N SER A 599 28.72 2.58 13.39
CA SER A 599 29.13 3.94 12.94
C SER A 599 28.32 4.49 11.75
N LYS A 600 27.18 3.87 11.46
CA LYS A 600 26.43 4.12 10.22
C LYS A 600 25.14 4.92 10.39
N GLY A 601 24.60 5.05 11.59
CA GLY A 601 23.32 5.71 11.77
C GLY A 601 23.43 7.21 11.46
N THR A 602 22.50 7.71 10.64
CA THR A 602 22.38 9.13 10.34
C THR A 602 20.91 9.56 10.42
N VAL A 603 20.59 10.41 11.40
CA VAL A 603 19.18 10.79 11.65
C VAL A 603 19.04 12.28 11.91
N ALA A 604 17.86 12.83 11.63
CA ALA A 604 17.51 14.19 12.06
C ALA A 604 16.17 14.17 12.81
N PHE A 605 16.11 14.94 13.89
CA PHE A 605 14.95 15.01 14.79
C PHE A 605 14.15 16.28 14.51
N GLU A 606 12.84 16.17 14.55
CA GLU A 606 11.92 17.28 14.35
C GLU A 606 10.76 17.23 15.37
N ILE A 607 10.39 18.39 15.89
CA ILE A 607 9.18 18.56 16.70
C ILE A 607 8.21 19.43 15.90
N TRP A 608 6.98 18.95 15.73
CA TRP A 608 5.92 19.66 15.03
C TRP A 608 4.73 19.95 15.96
N ALA A 609 4.15 21.14 15.83
CA ALA A 609 2.96 21.61 16.54
C ALA A 609 1.87 21.97 15.53
N ASP A 610 0.74 21.25 15.52
CA ASP A 610 -0.38 21.42 14.57
C ASP A 610 0.05 21.59 13.09
N GLY A 611 1.05 20.80 12.67
CA GLY A 611 1.57 20.82 11.31
C GLY A 611 2.61 21.91 11.02
N THR A 612 3.00 22.70 12.01
CA THR A 612 4.13 23.64 11.91
C THR A 612 5.36 23.03 12.58
N LYS A 613 6.50 23.02 11.88
CA LYS A 613 7.77 22.57 12.47
C LYS A 613 8.23 23.60 13.50
N ALA A 614 8.20 23.21 14.77
CA ALA A 614 8.53 24.06 15.91
C ALA A 614 10.02 24.02 16.25
N ALA A 615 10.67 22.87 16.08
CA ALA A 615 12.11 22.71 16.25
C ALA A 615 12.64 21.57 15.38
N ALA A 616 13.94 21.59 15.05
CA ALA A 616 14.63 20.48 14.42
C ALA A 616 16.14 20.52 14.69
N THR A 617 16.79 19.38 14.52
CA THR A 617 18.25 19.27 14.48
C THR A 617 18.76 19.31 13.04
N GLY A 618 20.09 19.36 12.88
CA GLY A 618 20.72 18.85 11.67
C GLY A 618 20.79 17.32 11.69
N VAL A 619 21.52 16.74 10.74
CA VAL A 619 21.83 15.30 10.76
C VAL A 619 22.79 15.00 11.91
N LEU A 620 22.43 14.03 12.73
CA LEU A 620 23.19 13.49 13.84
C LEU A 620 23.72 12.10 13.49
N THR A 621 24.86 11.73 14.08
CA THR A 621 25.50 10.42 13.89
C THR A 621 25.91 9.83 15.23
N ASN A 622 26.24 8.53 15.28
CA ASN A 622 26.73 7.86 16.49
C ASN A 622 27.99 8.49 17.10
N ALA A 623 28.70 9.37 16.36
CA ALA A 623 29.89 10.06 16.87
C ALA A 623 29.57 11.34 17.67
N LEU A 624 28.33 11.83 17.61
CA LEU A 624 27.91 13.04 18.29
C LEU A 624 27.33 12.72 19.67
N PRO A 625 27.61 13.56 20.68
CA PRO A 625 26.92 13.43 21.97
C PRO A 625 25.44 13.79 21.83
N ALA A 626 24.65 13.43 22.84
CA ALA A 626 23.25 13.85 22.94
C ALA A 626 23.08 15.36 22.73
N GLN A 627 22.15 15.73 21.86
CA GLN A 627 21.84 17.12 21.54
C GLN A 627 20.52 17.52 22.24
N PRO A 628 20.52 18.58 23.07
CA PRO A 628 19.28 19.12 23.62
C PRO A 628 18.40 19.71 22.52
N LEU A 629 17.13 19.33 22.50
CA LEU A 629 16.11 19.85 21.60
C LEU A 629 14.92 20.36 22.42
N THR A 630 14.46 21.58 22.12
CA THR A 630 13.34 22.22 22.81
C THR A 630 12.44 22.90 21.80
N ALA A 631 11.13 22.77 21.99
CA ALA A 631 10.11 23.41 21.17
C ALA A 631 9.03 24.08 22.02
N ASP A 632 8.63 25.29 21.64
CA ASP A 632 7.38 25.91 22.10
C ASP A 632 6.21 25.28 21.33
N VAL A 633 5.25 24.73 22.07
CA VAL A 633 4.06 24.07 21.55
C VAL A 633 2.77 24.70 22.08
N SER A 634 2.87 25.94 22.60
CA SER A 634 1.76 26.67 23.21
C SER A 634 0.56 26.77 22.27
N GLY A 635 -0.60 26.31 22.76
CA GLY A 635 -1.85 26.35 22.03
C GLY A 635 -2.02 25.30 20.93
N ALA A 636 -1.01 24.45 20.71
CA ALA A 636 -1.12 23.32 19.80
C ALA A 636 -2.10 22.27 20.34
N GLU A 637 -2.92 21.66 19.49
CA GLU A 637 -3.80 20.55 19.85
C GLU A 637 -3.09 19.19 19.76
N VAL A 638 -2.17 19.08 18.79
CA VAL A 638 -1.35 17.89 18.53
C VAL A 638 0.13 18.27 18.42
N VAL A 639 0.96 17.48 19.09
CA VAL A 639 2.42 17.55 19.00
C VAL A 639 2.94 16.25 18.39
N ARG A 640 3.88 16.36 17.43
CA ARG A 640 4.53 15.22 16.78
C ARG A 640 6.03 15.24 17.02
N LEU A 641 6.59 14.09 17.39
CA LEU A 641 8.01 13.80 17.40
C LEU A 641 8.33 12.99 16.15
N VAL A 642 9.19 13.51 15.28
CA VAL A 642 9.51 12.92 13.99
C VAL A 642 11.02 12.67 13.89
N VAL A 643 11.41 11.49 13.41
CA VAL A 643 12.80 11.21 13.03
C VAL A 643 12.85 10.93 11.53
N THR A 644 13.76 11.62 10.85
CA THR A 644 14.08 11.46 9.43
C THR A 644 15.47 10.86 9.25
N ASP A 645 15.75 10.25 8.10
CA ASP A 645 17.08 9.75 7.73
C ASP A 645 18.02 10.89 7.33
N GLY A 646 19.33 10.63 7.26
CA GLY A 646 20.33 11.56 6.73
C GLY A 646 20.38 11.64 5.21
N ALA A 647 19.36 11.14 4.51
CA ALA A 647 19.25 10.99 3.06
C ALA A 647 20.27 10.01 2.43
N ASP A 648 20.76 9.05 3.20
CA ASP A 648 21.61 7.93 2.75
C ASP A 648 20.96 6.55 2.92
N GLY A 649 19.65 6.52 3.20
CA GLY A 649 18.90 5.32 3.53
C GLY A 649 18.67 5.21 5.03
N VAL A 650 17.99 4.15 5.48
CA VAL A 650 17.62 3.98 6.90
C VAL A 650 18.49 2.95 7.64
N ASP A 651 19.60 2.50 7.04
CA ASP A 651 20.44 1.44 7.64
C ASP A 651 21.03 1.91 8.97
N SER A 652 20.72 1.20 10.06
CA SER A 652 21.24 1.48 11.41
C SER A 652 20.74 2.79 12.05
N ASP A 653 19.61 3.33 11.59
CA ASP A 653 19.04 4.59 12.06
C ASP A 653 18.19 4.44 13.34
N HIS A 654 18.77 3.83 14.37
CA HIS A 654 18.16 3.78 15.71
C HIS A 654 18.36 5.12 16.41
N ALA A 655 17.28 5.73 16.84
CA ALA A 655 17.23 7.09 17.31
C ALA A 655 16.48 7.17 18.64
N ASP A 656 17.04 7.94 19.56
CA ASP A 656 16.53 8.07 20.92
C ASP A 656 16.00 9.48 21.19
N TRP A 657 14.78 9.54 21.71
CA TRP A 657 14.22 10.72 22.38
C TRP A 657 14.41 10.56 23.90
N ALA A 658 15.63 10.77 24.38
CA ALA A 658 15.97 10.62 25.79
C ALA A 658 15.41 11.76 26.65
N GLU A 659 14.94 11.42 27.85
CA GLU A 659 14.33 12.35 28.82
C GLU A 659 13.25 13.26 28.19
N ALA A 660 12.54 12.72 27.19
CA ALA A 660 11.52 13.46 26.46
C ALA A 660 10.35 13.82 27.37
N ARG A 661 10.14 15.12 27.57
CA ARG A 661 9.15 15.69 28.50
C ARG A 661 8.23 16.68 27.81
N LEU A 662 6.99 16.71 28.27
CA LEU A 662 5.95 17.66 27.90
C LEU A 662 5.53 18.44 29.14
N VAL A 663 5.47 19.77 29.03
CA VAL A 663 5.05 20.67 30.09
C VAL A 663 3.69 21.27 29.76
N CYS A 664 2.73 21.03 30.66
CA CYS A 664 1.40 21.60 30.74
C CYS A 664 1.18 22.02 32.22
#